data_AF-A0A540LIZ4-F1
#
_entry.id   AF-A0A540LIZ4-F1
#
_cell.length_a   1.000
_cell.length_b   1.000
_cell.length_c   1.000
_cell.angle_alpha   90.00
_cell.angle_beta   90.00
_cell.angle_gamma   90.00
#
_symmetry.space_group_name_H-M   'P 1'
#
loop_
_entity.id
_entity.type
_entity.pdbx_description
1 polymer ?
#
loop_
_entity_poly.entity_id
_entity_poly.type
_entity_poly.pdbx_seq_one_letter_code
_entity_poly.pdbx_strand_id
1 'polypeptide(L)'
;MSSYVGVHIMDQSLQSQFTQVELRSLESKFNSVKNQNGKVLAGDLPPLMMKLKAFREMYSEEEIRGILSGLESDFSDEIDFESFLKAYLILQGQTTAKSGGSKNSSSFLKATTTTLLHTISESERASYVAHINSYLGDDPFLKQFLPLDPSTNDLFHLAKDGVLLCKLINVAVPGTIDERAINTKRVLNPWERNENHTLCLNSAKAIGCTVVNIGTQDLVEGRPHLVLGLISQIIKDVEELLSLPPEKVLLKWMNFHLQKAGYKKPVSNFSSDVKDGEAYAYLLNVLAPEHCNPATLDAKPNERAKLVLDHAERMNCKRYLTPKDILEGSSNLNLAFVAQIFHERNGLSTDSKKISFAEMMTDDVQTSREERCFRLWINSLGIGSYVNNVFEDVRNGWILLEVLDKVSPGSVNWKQASKPPIKMPFRKVENCNQVVRIGKQLKFSLVNVAGNDIVQGNKKLILAFLWQLMRFNMLQLLKNLRSHSQGKEMTDADILKWANNKVRSTGRTSQMESFKDKSLSNGIFFLELLSAVEPRVVNWNLVTKGESADEKKLNATYIVSVARKLGCSIFLLPEDIMEVNQKMLLTLTASIMFWSLQQPVDDTERLPSPVDASPATSISGEDESCSSLGGEISNLSIDDTASDTTQVENDGSNTPLGGGIGVEGEGGCIAVK
;
A
#
# COMPACT_ATOMS: atom_id res chain seq x y z
N MET A 1 -24.32 -17.10 -6.02
CA MET A 1 -23.54 -16.39 -4.98
C MET A 1 -23.92 -16.98 -3.63
N SER A 2 -22.99 -17.16 -2.70
CA SER A 2 -23.35 -17.52 -1.31
C SER A 2 -23.53 -16.24 -0.50
N SER A 3 -24.62 -16.13 0.27
CA SER A 3 -24.87 -14.98 1.13
C SER A 3 -23.83 -14.90 2.24
N TYR A 4 -23.29 -13.69 2.46
CA TYR A 4 -22.33 -13.45 3.53
C TYR A 4 -23.05 -13.52 4.89
N VAL A 5 -22.83 -14.60 5.64
CA VAL A 5 -23.16 -14.68 7.07
C VAL A 5 -21.87 -14.43 7.86
N GLY A 6 -21.90 -13.46 8.77
CA GLY A 6 -20.83 -13.21 9.72
C GLY A 6 -20.90 -14.15 10.92
N VAL A 7 -19.76 -14.46 11.53
CA VAL A 7 -19.74 -15.14 12.83
C VAL A 7 -20.05 -14.09 13.90
N HIS A 8 -21.20 -14.22 14.54
CA HIS A 8 -21.65 -13.32 15.59
C HIS A 8 -21.34 -13.91 16.96
N ILE A 9 -20.76 -13.08 17.81
CA ILE A 9 -20.38 -13.35 19.20
C ILE A 9 -21.16 -12.32 20.03
N MET A 10 -21.71 -12.72 21.18
CA MET A 10 -22.50 -11.84 22.04
C MET A 10 -21.59 -10.86 22.79
N ASP A 11 -20.43 -11.32 23.23
CA ASP A 11 -19.37 -10.50 23.82
C ASP A 11 -18.68 -9.63 22.74
N GLN A 12 -19.10 -8.37 22.62
CA GLN A 12 -18.51 -7.39 21.69
C GLN A 12 -17.03 -7.09 21.98
N SER A 13 -16.59 -7.21 23.23
CA SER A 13 -15.18 -7.02 23.59
C SER A 13 -14.34 -8.16 22.99
N LEU A 14 -14.79 -9.41 23.19
CA LEU A 14 -14.18 -10.59 22.61
C LEU A 14 -14.22 -10.56 21.08
N GLN A 15 -15.36 -10.17 20.49
CA GLN A 15 -15.51 -10.06 19.03
C GLN A 15 -14.52 -9.06 18.41
N SER A 16 -14.19 -7.97 19.11
CA SER A 16 -13.25 -6.95 18.63
C SER A 16 -11.78 -7.42 18.53
N GLN A 17 -11.44 -8.53 19.19
CA GLN A 17 -10.08 -9.08 19.22
C GLN A 17 -9.73 -9.91 17.98
N PHE A 18 -10.71 -10.34 17.19
CA PHE A 18 -10.54 -11.27 16.07
C PHE A 18 -11.13 -10.72 14.76
N THR A 19 -10.47 -10.98 13.63
CA THR A 19 -11.09 -10.73 12.32
C THR A 19 -12.16 -11.79 11.99
N GLN A 20 -13.11 -11.46 11.12
CA GLN A 20 -14.12 -12.42 10.65
C GLN A 20 -13.54 -13.64 9.92
N VAL A 21 -12.33 -13.54 9.36
CA VAL A 21 -11.63 -14.68 8.74
C VAL A 21 -11.05 -15.61 9.82
N GLU A 22 -10.49 -15.04 10.89
CA GLU A 22 -10.00 -15.80 12.04
C GLU A 22 -11.14 -16.47 12.80
N LEU A 23 -12.24 -15.73 13.07
CA LEU A 23 -13.42 -16.29 13.72
C LEU A 23 -13.97 -17.51 12.97
N ARG A 24 -14.14 -17.43 11.63
CA ARG A 24 -14.53 -18.59 10.81
C ARG A 24 -13.52 -19.73 10.86
N SER A 25 -12.22 -19.43 10.87
CA SER A 25 -11.17 -20.46 10.95
C SER A 25 -11.11 -21.14 12.32
N LEU A 26 -11.39 -20.39 13.39
CA LEU A 26 -11.44 -20.89 14.77
C LEU A 26 -12.73 -21.65 15.03
N GLU A 27 -13.87 -21.14 14.57
CA GLU A 27 -15.19 -21.79 14.64
C GLU A 27 -15.19 -23.13 13.88
N SER A 28 -14.62 -23.17 12.67
CA SER A 28 -14.46 -24.41 11.91
C SER A 28 -13.64 -25.48 12.66
N LYS A 29 -12.61 -25.06 13.41
CA LYS A 29 -11.76 -25.98 14.20
C LYS A 29 -12.42 -26.38 15.52
N PHE A 30 -13.12 -25.47 16.18
CA PHE A 30 -13.93 -25.75 17.37
C PHE A 30 -15.07 -26.74 17.05
N ASN A 31 -15.77 -26.53 15.94
CA ASN A 31 -16.80 -27.46 15.47
C ASN A 31 -16.24 -28.83 15.07
N SER A 32 -14.95 -28.95 14.73
CA SER A 32 -14.33 -30.23 14.33
C SER A 32 -14.04 -31.19 15.49
N VAL A 33 -14.13 -30.73 16.74
CA VAL A 33 -13.98 -31.56 17.96
C VAL A 33 -15.31 -31.83 18.66
N LYS A 34 -16.44 -31.46 18.05
CA LYS A 34 -17.76 -31.80 18.60
C LYS A 34 -17.95 -33.31 18.68
N ASN A 35 -18.38 -33.78 19.85
CA ASN A 35 -18.71 -35.18 20.09
C ASN A 35 -20.01 -35.59 19.38
N GLN A 36 -20.40 -36.87 19.51
CA GLN A 36 -21.60 -37.42 18.85
C GLN A 36 -22.92 -36.72 19.25
N ASN A 37 -22.93 -35.99 20.37
CA ASN A 37 -24.08 -35.20 20.84
C ASN A 37 -23.99 -33.71 20.44
N GLY A 38 -23.02 -33.33 19.60
CA GLY A 38 -22.81 -31.96 19.11
C GLY A 38 -22.11 -31.01 20.09
N LYS A 39 -21.60 -31.52 21.22
CA LYS A 39 -20.99 -30.73 22.30
C LYS A 39 -19.46 -30.79 22.26
N VAL A 40 -18.80 -29.77 22.79
CA VAL A 40 -17.34 -29.75 23.05
C VAL A 40 -17.14 -29.74 24.55
N LEU A 41 -16.22 -30.55 25.08
CA LEU A 41 -15.91 -30.59 26.51
C LEU A 41 -14.60 -29.87 26.82
N ALA A 42 -14.43 -29.45 28.07
CA ALA A 42 -13.16 -28.90 28.57
C ALA A 42 -11.94 -29.78 28.28
N GLY A 43 -12.10 -31.11 28.41
CA GLY A 43 -11.07 -32.09 28.04
C GLY A 43 -10.63 -32.08 26.56
N ASP A 44 -11.45 -31.55 25.64
CA ASP A 44 -11.16 -31.51 24.20
C ASP A 44 -10.29 -30.30 23.81
N LEU A 45 -10.19 -29.27 24.66
CA LEU A 45 -9.45 -28.04 24.34
C LEU A 45 -7.93 -28.22 24.24
N PRO A 46 -7.21 -28.88 25.19
CA PRO A 46 -5.76 -29.04 25.09
C PRO A 46 -5.28 -29.68 23.77
N PRO A 47 -5.82 -30.83 23.30
CA PRO A 47 -5.41 -31.42 22.03
C PRO A 47 -5.85 -30.60 20.80
N LEU A 48 -6.91 -29.78 20.90
CA LEU A 48 -7.31 -28.84 19.86
C LEU A 48 -6.31 -27.69 19.75
N MET A 49 -6.02 -27.02 20.87
CA MET A 49 -5.12 -25.87 20.94
C MET A 49 -3.71 -26.22 20.46
N MET A 50 -3.16 -27.37 20.89
CA MET A 50 -1.85 -27.85 20.42
C MET A 50 -1.80 -28.04 18.88
N LYS A 51 -2.93 -28.36 18.22
CA LYS A 51 -2.98 -28.50 16.76
C LYS A 51 -2.99 -27.15 16.03
N LEU A 52 -3.31 -26.05 16.70
CA LEU A 52 -3.33 -24.71 16.12
C LEU A 52 -1.91 -24.23 15.80
N LYS A 53 -1.74 -23.59 14.63
CA LYS A 53 -0.45 -23.06 14.16
C LYS A 53 0.21 -22.10 15.17
N ALA A 54 -0.58 -21.40 15.98
CA ALA A 54 -0.12 -20.46 17.00
C ALA A 54 0.57 -21.14 18.21
N PHE A 55 0.27 -22.41 18.51
CA PHE A 55 0.71 -23.08 19.75
C PHE A 55 1.49 -24.37 19.53
N ARG A 56 1.37 -24.99 18.35
CA ARG A 56 1.98 -26.30 17.97
C ARG A 56 3.45 -26.48 18.29
N GLU A 57 4.24 -25.42 18.20
CA GLU A 57 5.70 -25.44 18.42
C GLU A 57 6.10 -24.81 19.76
N MET A 58 5.12 -24.42 20.60
CA MET A 58 5.34 -23.57 21.77
C MET A 58 4.89 -24.21 23.10
N TYR A 59 3.97 -25.17 23.05
CA TYR A 59 3.43 -25.86 24.23
C TYR A 59 3.20 -27.36 23.97
N SER A 60 3.41 -28.20 24.98
CA SER A 60 2.87 -29.58 24.99
C SER A 60 1.39 -29.60 25.38
N GLU A 61 0.69 -30.70 25.13
CA GLU A 61 -0.71 -30.84 25.53
C GLU A 61 -0.89 -30.74 27.06
N GLU A 62 0.06 -31.28 27.83
CA GLU A 62 0.10 -31.23 29.29
C GLU A 62 0.33 -29.81 29.81
N GLU A 63 1.19 -29.02 29.15
CA GLU A 63 1.37 -27.60 29.49
C GLU A 63 0.10 -26.79 29.24
N ILE A 64 -0.57 -27.00 28.09
CA ILE A 64 -1.86 -26.35 27.80
C ILE A 64 -2.90 -26.77 28.83
N ARG A 65 -2.98 -28.06 29.17
CA ARG A 65 -3.90 -28.60 30.17
C ARG A 65 -3.67 -27.97 31.55
N GLY A 66 -2.42 -27.77 31.96
CA GLY A 66 -2.07 -27.09 33.22
C GLY A 66 -2.37 -25.59 33.24
N ILE A 67 -2.30 -24.92 32.09
CA ILE A 67 -2.69 -23.50 31.95
C ILE A 67 -4.21 -23.35 32.04
N LEU A 68 -4.96 -24.24 31.39
CA LEU A 68 -6.43 -24.19 31.37
C LEU A 68 -7.08 -24.72 32.66
N SER A 69 -6.45 -25.67 33.37
CA SER A 69 -6.94 -26.17 34.67
C SER A 69 -6.97 -25.13 35.80
N GLY A 70 -6.44 -23.92 35.56
CA GLY A 70 -6.57 -22.79 36.47
C GLY A 70 -7.89 -22.01 36.32
N LEU A 71 -8.73 -22.34 35.33
CA LEU A 71 -9.95 -21.60 34.97
C LEU A 71 -11.24 -22.41 35.12
N GLU A 72 -11.17 -23.74 35.02
CA GLU A 72 -12.34 -24.63 34.96
C GLU A 72 -12.29 -25.68 36.08
N SER A 73 -13.48 -26.03 36.61
CA SER A 73 -13.58 -26.86 37.82
C SER A 73 -13.54 -28.37 37.53
N ASP A 74 -14.04 -28.78 36.37
CA ASP A 74 -14.10 -30.18 35.96
C ASP A 74 -13.89 -30.31 34.44
N PHE A 75 -13.09 -31.30 34.00
CA PHE A 75 -12.84 -31.53 32.57
C PHE A 75 -14.04 -32.12 31.81
N SER A 76 -15.13 -32.43 32.52
CA SER A 76 -16.41 -32.88 31.97
C SER A 76 -17.40 -31.76 31.64
N ASP A 77 -17.08 -30.50 31.94
CA ASP A 77 -17.92 -29.34 31.63
C ASP A 77 -18.04 -29.09 30.11
N GLU A 78 -19.22 -28.64 29.67
CA GLU A 78 -19.51 -28.26 28.29
C GLU A 78 -19.01 -26.84 28.01
N ILE A 79 -18.25 -26.68 26.93
CA ILE A 79 -17.66 -25.41 26.51
C ILE A 79 -18.40 -24.86 25.30
N ASP A 80 -18.68 -23.55 25.34
CA ASP A 80 -19.17 -22.79 24.21
C ASP A 80 -18.03 -22.13 23.41
N PHE A 81 -18.36 -21.59 22.24
CA PHE A 81 -17.36 -21.01 21.35
C PHE A 81 -16.70 -19.76 21.94
N GLU A 82 -17.40 -18.99 22.79
CA GLU A 82 -16.83 -17.80 23.43
C GLU A 82 -15.79 -18.17 24.51
N SER A 83 -16.06 -19.21 25.29
CA SER A 83 -15.14 -19.73 26.31
C SER A 83 -13.89 -20.33 25.66
N PHE A 84 -14.04 -21.02 24.53
CA PHE A 84 -12.91 -21.44 23.68
C PHE A 84 -12.06 -20.25 23.19
N LEU A 85 -12.67 -19.15 22.74
CA LEU A 85 -11.94 -17.95 22.32
C LEU A 85 -11.25 -17.24 23.49
N LYS A 86 -11.86 -17.25 24.69
CA LYS A 86 -11.23 -16.74 25.92
C LYS A 86 -10.00 -17.60 26.30
N ALA A 87 -10.11 -18.92 26.26
CA ALA A 87 -9.00 -19.85 26.45
C ALA A 87 -7.86 -19.63 25.43
N TYR A 88 -8.21 -19.39 24.16
CA TYR A 88 -7.25 -19.08 23.09
C TYR A 88 -6.44 -17.81 23.41
N LEU A 89 -7.11 -16.73 23.84
CA LEU A 89 -6.44 -15.47 24.21
C LEU A 89 -5.55 -15.61 25.45
N ILE A 90 -5.95 -16.41 26.44
CA ILE A 90 -5.16 -16.65 27.66
C ILE A 90 -3.85 -17.38 27.31
N LEU A 91 -3.93 -18.43 26.50
CA LEU A 91 -2.75 -19.15 25.98
C LEU A 91 -1.83 -18.19 25.20
N GLN A 92 -2.40 -17.39 24.29
CA GLN A 92 -1.66 -16.40 23.51
C GLN A 92 -0.98 -15.34 24.38
N GLY A 93 -1.63 -14.89 25.47
CA GLY A 93 -1.06 -13.97 26.45
C GLY A 93 0.17 -14.55 27.15
N GLN A 94 0.08 -15.80 27.65
CA GLN A 94 1.20 -16.44 28.33
C GLN A 94 2.40 -16.73 27.42
N THR A 95 2.18 -16.90 26.11
CA THR A 95 3.26 -17.04 25.11
C THR A 95 4.24 -15.87 25.18
N THR A 96 3.72 -14.65 25.34
CA THR A 96 4.54 -13.42 25.38
C THR A 96 5.47 -13.38 26.58
N ALA A 97 5.03 -13.92 27.73
CA ALA A 97 5.85 -14.01 28.94
C ALA A 97 6.95 -15.09 28.82
N LYS A 98 6.64 -16.26 28.23
CA LYS A 98 7.61 -17.35 28.01
C LYS A 98 8.75 -16.95 27.07
N SER A 99 8.51 -16.06 26.10
CA SER A 99 9.54 -15.55 25.17
C SER A 99 10.41 -14.40 25.70
N GLY A 100 10.17 -13.88 26.91
CA GLY A 100 10.93 -12.74 27.49
C GLY A 100 12.41 -13.02 27.82
N GLY A 101 12.93 -14.20 27.51
CA GLY A 101 14.19 -14.76 28.01
C GLY A 101 15.40 -14.73 27.06
N SER A 102 15.49 -13.82 26.08
CA SER A 102 16.75 -13.65 25.32
C SER A 102 16.96 -12.25 24.78
N LYS A 103 18.02 -11.57 25.25
CA LYS A 103 18.41 -10.23 24.79
C LYS A 103 19.08 -10.29 23.42
N ASN A 104 18.30 -10.09 22.37
CA ASN A 104 18.80 -9.68 21.05
C ASN A 104 17.82 -8.67 20.43
N SER A 105 18.10 -7.37 20.60
CA SER A 105 17.29 -6.24 20.10
C SER A 105 17.26 -6.10 18.57
N SER A 106 17.77 -7.09 17.82
CA SER A 106 17.87 -7.11 16.36
C SER A 106 16.97 -8.14 15.67
N SER A 107 16.27 -9.01 16.42
CA SER A 107 15.28 -9.95 15.86
C SER A 107 13.93 -9.28 15.54
N PHE A 108 13.58 -8.21 16.25
CA PHE A 108 12.35 -7.43 16.08
C PHE A 108 12.25 -6.78 14.68
N LEU A 109 13.39 -6.45 14.06
CA LEU A 109 13.48 -5.74 12.78
C LEU A 109 13.39 -6.64 11.53
N LYS A 110 12.90 -7.88 11.66
CA LYS A 110 12.80 -8.86 10.55
C LYS A 110 11.39 -9.43 10.31
N ALA A 111 10.40 -9.05 11.12
CA ALA A 111 9.04 -9.54 10.95
C ALA A 111 8.31 -8.71 9.89
N THR A 112 8.23 -9.25 8.66
CA THR A 112 7.32 -8.74 7.62
C THR A 112 5.87 -8.75 8.13
N THR A 113 5.12 -7.72 7.77
CA THR A 113 3.76 -7.35 8.20
C THR A 113 2.76 -8.50 8.45
N THR A 114 1.98 -8.36 9.54
CA THR A 114 0.75 -9.09 9.95
C THR A 114 0.82 -10.58 10.35
N THR A 115 0.42 -10.88 11.60
CA THR A 115 -0.58 -11.92 12.04
C THR A 115 -0.42 -12.42 13.50
N LEU A 116 0.53 -11.95 14.32
CA LEU A 116 0.87 -12.62 15.60
C LEU A 116 1.09 -11.74 16.86
N LEU A 117 0.53 -10.54 16.94
CA LEU A 117 0.53 -9.73 18.17
C LEU A 117 -0.84 -9.04 18.37
N HIS A 118 -1.67 -9.57 19.29
CA HIS A 118 -2.95 -8.95 19.69
C HIS A 118 -2.83 -8.10 20.97
N THR A 119 -1.65 -8.08 21.61
CA THR A 119 -1.38 -7.20 22.75
C THR A 119 -1.03 -5.80 22.25
N ILE A 120 -1.95 -4.85 22.38
CA ILE A 120 -1.68 -3.43 22.17
C ILE A 120 -0.61 -3.01 23.17
N SER A 121 0.57 -2.61 22.70
CA SER A 121 1.58 -2.02 23.58
C SER A 121 1.12 -0.63 24.02
N GLU A 122 0.76 -0.48 25.29
CA GLU A 122 0.40 0.82 25.88
C GLU A 122 1.50 1.86 25.67
N SER A 123 2.77 1.43 25.69
CA SER A 123 3.94 2.27 25.41
C SER A 123 4.00 2.76 23.96
N GLU A 124 3.70 1.91 22.97
CA GLU A 124 3.62 2.34 21.56
C GLU A 124 2.44 3.30 21.35
N ARG A 125 1.29 2.96 21.94
CA ARG A 125 0.08 3.77 21.87
C ARG A 125 0.27 5.16 22.49
N ALA A 126 0.96 5.24 23.63
CA ALA A 126 1.33 6.51 24.25
C ALA A 126 2.31 7.33 23.39
N SER A 127 3.31 6.67 22.79
CA SER A 127 4.26 7.30 21.86
C SER A 127 3.56 7.90 20.63
N TYR A 128 2.64 7.16 20.01
CA TYR A 128 1.90 7.64 18.83
C TYR A 128 0.93 8.78 19.17
N VAL A 129 0.28 8.74 20.34
CA VAL A 129 -0.55 9.85 20.83
C VAL A 129 0.30 11.11 21.08
N ALA A 130 1.47 10.97 21.71
CA ALA A 130 2.39 12.09 21.91
C ALA A 130 2.86 12.70 20.57
N HIS A 131 3.17 11.87 19.58
CA HIS A 131 3.52 12.31 18.22
C HIS A 131 2.35 13.06 17.56
N ILE A 132 1.13 12.51 17.59
CA ILE A 132 -0.07 13.16 17.04
C ILE A 132 -0.31 14.52 17.70
N ASN A 133 -0.26 14.60 19.03
CA ASN A 133 -0.43 15.84 19.77
C ASN A 133 0.63 16.89 19.41
N SER A 134 1.89 16.47 19.22
CA SER A 134 3.01 17.36 18.91
C SER A 134 3.00 17.92 17.48
N TYR A 135 2.47 17.17 16.51
CA TYR A 135 2.52 17.58 15.08
C TYR A 135 1.18 18.07 14.53
N LEU A 136 0.05 17.70 15.15
CA LEU A 136 -1.30 18.08 14.71
C LEU A 136 -2.06 18.96 15.73
N GLY A 137 -1.49 19.25 16.91
CA GLY A 137 -2.16 20.03 17.96
C GLY A 137 -2.64 21.44 17.53
N ASP A 138 -1.91 22.06 16.60
CA ASP A 138 -2.28 23.38 16.02
C ASP A 138 -3.02 23.29 14.68
N ASP A 139 -3.39 22.09 14.22
CA ASP A 139 -4.15 21.91 12.98
C ASP A 139 -5.53 22.60 13.05
N PRO A 140 -5.93 23.41 12.05
CA PRO A 140 -7.18 24.17 12.09
C PRO A 140 -8.45 23.34 12.30
N PHE A 141 -8.45 22.05 11.94
CA PHE A 141 -9.60 21.16 12.15
C PHE A 141 -9.42 20.27 13.39
N LEU A 142 -8.23 19.70 13.61
CA LEU A 142 -7.99 18.75 14.70
C LEU A 142 -7.77 19.42 16.08
N LYS A 143 -7.46 20.72 16.13
CA LYS A 143 -7.28 21.48 17.39
C LYS A 143 -8.49 21.43 18.34
N GLN A 144 -9.70 21.16 17.83
CA GLN A 144 -10.90 20.97 18.67
C GLN A 144 -11.01 19.57 19.31
N PHE A 145 -10.17 18.62 18.89
CA PHE A 145 -10.11 17.23 19.35
C PHE A 145 -8.77 16.86 20.00
N LEU A 146 -7.83 17.81 20.07
CA LEU A 146 -6.47 17.62 20.59
C LEU A 146 -6.23 18.54 21.80
N PRO A 147 -5.40 18.12 22.78
CA PRO A 147 -4.63 16.88 22.82
C PRO A 147 -5.46 15.64 23.18
N LEU A 148 -5.11 14.50 22.57
CA LEU A 148 -5.59 13.17 22.97
C LEU A 148 -4.89 12.69 24.25
N ASP A 149 -5.61 11.96 25.10
CA ASP A 149 -5.04 11.24 26.24
C ASP A 149 -4.53 9.85 25.79
N PRO A 150 -3.28 9.46 26.13
CA PRO A 150 -2.72 8.16 25.77
C PRO A 150 -3.41 6.97 26.46
N SER A 151 -4.26 7.18 27.46
CA SER A 151 -4.94 6.11 28.22
C SER A 151 -6.35 5.74 27.70
N THR A 152 -7.13 6.67 27.12
CA THR A 152 -8.61 6.63 27.10
C THR A 152 -9.30 5.79 26.02
N ASN A 153 -8.68 5.57 24.86
CA ASN A 153 -9.27 5.11 23.57
C ASN A 153 -9.70 6.19 22.57
N ASP A 154 -9.63 7.48 22.91
CA ASP A 154 -10.07 8.58 22.02
C ASP A 154 -9.36 8.58 20.66
N LEU A 155 -8.10 8.13 20.59
CA LEU A 155 -7.36 7.90 19.34
C LEU A 155 -8.14 7.07 18.32
N PHE A 156 -8.78 5.98 18.76
CA PHE A 156 -9.51 5.07 17.88
C PHE A 156 -10.85 5.63 17.46
N HIS A 157 -11.48 6.45 18.30
CA HIS A 157 -12.72 7.18 17.97
C HIS A 157 -12.45 8.30 16.97
N LEU A 158 -11.40 9.11 17.17
CA LEU A 158 -11.01 10.19 16.26
C LEU A 158 -10.51 9.66 14.90
N ALA A 159 -9.91 8.47 14.87
CA ALA A 159 -9.53 7.80 13.62
C ALA A 159 -10.73 7.43 12.73
N LYS A 160 -11.95 7.22 13.28
CA LYS A 160 -13.10 6.68 12.53
C LYS A 160 -13.57 7.56 11.38
N ASP A 161 -13.34 8.87 11.43
CA ASP A 161 -13.70 9.80 10.35
C ASP A 161 -12.61 9.97 9.28
N GLY A 162 -11.45 9.31 9.43
CA GLY A 162 -10.36 9.27 8.46
C GLY A 162 -9.53 10.56 8.35
N VAL A 163 -10.05 11.71 8.80
CA VAL A 163 -9.37 13.01 8.74
C VAL A 163 -8.02 12.98 9.46
N LEU A 164 -7.97 12.40 10.67
CA LEU A 164 -6.72 12.25 11.45
C LEU A 164 -5.64 11.49 10.66
N LEU A 165 -6.01 10.38 10.02
CA LEU A 165 -5.07 9.51 9.31
C LEU A 165 -4.57 10.19 8.01
N CYS A 166 -5.46 10.85 7.27
CA CYS A 166 -5.08 11.65 6.10
C CYS A 166 -4.10 12.79 6.47
N LYS A 167 -4.35 13.50 7.58
CA LYS A 167 -3.45 14.55 8.05
C LYS A 167 -2.11 14.01 8.54
N LEU A 168 -2.10 12.84 9.21
CA LEU A 168 -0.87 12.17 9.61
C LEU A 168 0.00 11.74 8.41
N ILE A 169 -0.62 11.34 7.28
CA ILE A 169 0.11 11.09 6.02
C ILE A 169 0.81 12.35 5.50
N ASN A 170 0.21 13.53 5.63
CA ASN A 170 0.84 14.80 5.26
C ASN A 170 1.92 15.25 6.27
N VAL A 171 1.79 14.92 7.55
CA VAL A 171 2.89 15.08 8.52
C VAL A 171 4.09 14.21 8.12
N ALA A 172 3.83 12.99 7.67
CA ALA A 172 4.87 12.05 7.30
C ALA A 172 5.56 12.40 5.98
N VAL A 173 4.78 12.71 4.95
CA VAL A 173 5.26 13.10 3.62
C VAL A 173 4.44 14.28 3.11
N PRO A 174 4.89 15.53 3.35
CA PRO A 174 4.15 16.74 2.98
C PRO A 174 3.77 16.80 1.50
N GLY A 175 2.52 17.18 1.24
CA GLY A 175 1.97 17.28 -0.12
C GLY A 175 1.51 15.96 -0.75
N THR A 176 1.48 14.86 0.01
CA THR A 176 0.95 13.57 -0.46
C THR A 176 -0.56 13.62 -0.71
N ILE A 177 -1.29 14.35 0.12
CA ILE A 177 -2.75 14.53 0.05
C ILE A 177 -3.05 16.03 -0.06
N ASP A 178 -3.81 16.42 -1.09
CA ASP A 178 -4.47 17.72 -1.12
C ASP A 178 -5.59 17.73 -0.07
N GLU A 179 -5.39 18.49 1.01
CA GLU A 179 -6.35 18.52 2.12
C GLU A 179 -7.75 18.99 1.70
N ARG A 180 -7.85 19.74 0.60
CA ARG A 180 -9.13 20.21 0.05
C ARG A 180 -9.98 19.07 -0.53
N ALA A 181 -9.42 17.86 -0.70
CA ALA A 181 -10.15 16.65 -1.05
C ALA A 181 -10.72 15.91 0.18
N ILE A 182 -10.23 16.19 1.39
CA ILE A 182 -10.68 15.54 2.63
C ILE A 182 -12.04 16.10 3.04
N ASN A 183 -12.99 15.24 3.39
CA ASN A 183 -14.27 15.64 3.95
C ASN A 183 -14.08 16.04 5.42
N THR A 184 -14.07 17.34 5.72
CA THR A 184 -13.78 17.93 7.05
C THR A 184 -15.03 18.56 7.70
N LYS A 185 -16.20 17.92 7.55
CA LYS A 185 -17.44 18.34 8.24
C LYS A 185 -17.42 17.87 9.69
N ARG A 186 -18.17 18.56 10.57
CA ARG A 186 -18.37 18.15 11.98
C ARG A 186 -19.09 16.81 12.14
N VAL A 187 -19.93 16.47 11.17
CA VAL A 187 -20.62 15.18 11.08
C VAL A 187 -20.48 14.71 9.64
N LEU A 188 -19.87 13.54 9.44
CA LEU A 188 -19.76 12.90 8.14
C LEU A 188 -20.85 11.85 7.98
N ASN A 189 -21.43 11.78 6.77
CA ASN A 189 -22.25 10.63 6.41
C ASN A 189 -21.36 9.39 6.14
N PRO A 190 -21.93 8.16 6.12
CA PRO A 190 -21.13 6.93 5.96
C PRO A 190 -20.31 6.88 4.66
N TRP A 191 -20.80 7.51 3.58
CA TRP A 191 -20.10 7.58 2.31
C TRP A 191 -18.90 8.53 2.38
N GLU A 192 -19.09 9.75 2.89
CA GLU A 192 -18.01 10.73 3.10
C GLU A 192 -16.88 10.21 4.00
N ARG A 193 -17.24 9.42 5.02
CA ARG A 193 -16.30 8.71 5.89
C ARG A 193 -15.53 7.64 5.12
N ASN A 194 -16.22 6.81 4.34
CA ASN A 194 -15.57 5.78 3.51
C ASN A 194 -14.63 6.40 2.46
N GLU A 195 -15.00 7.53 1.85
CA GLU A 195 -14.13 8.29 0.95
C GLU A 195 -12.83 8.75 1.64
N ASN A 196 -12.92 9.31 2.85
CA ASN A 196 -11.73 9.72 3.61
C ASN A 196 -10.79 8.52 3.86
N HIS A 197 -11.33 7.36 4.23
CA HIS A 197 -10.54 6.14 4.40
C HIS A 197 -9.97 5.59 3.09
N THR A 198 -10.71 5.71 1.99
CA THR A 198 -10.25 5.30 0.65
C THR A 198 -9.07 6.17 0.19
N LEU A 199 -9.18 7.49 0.40
CA LEU A 199 -8.10 8.46 0.21
C LEU A 199 -6.89 8.13 1.10
N CYS A 200 -7.10 7.86 2.39
CA CYS A 200 -6.06 7.48 3.33
C CYS A 200 -5.29 6.23 2.88
N LEU A 201 -5.99 5.12 2.65
CA LEU A 201 -5.36 3.84 2.29
C LEU A 201 -4.60 3.92 0.96
N ASN A 202 -5.16 4.58 -0.06
CA ASN A 202 -4.47 4.74 -1.34
C ASN A 202 -3.29 5.72 -1.28
N SER A 203 -3.32 6.68 -0.36
CA SER A 203 -2.19 7.59 -0.14
C SER A 203 -1.09 6.95 0.72
N ALA A 204 -1.45 6.11 1.69
CA ALA A 204 -0.52 5.28 2.46
C ALA A 204 0.31 4.36 1.55
N LYS A 205 -0.33 3.68 0.57
CA LYS A 205 0.38 2.91 -0.47
C LYS A 205 1.38 3.76 -1.27
N ALA A 206 1.11 5.04 -1.48
CA ALA A 206 1.94 5.95 -2.27
C ALA A 206 3.13 6.55 -1.51
N ILE A 207 3.20 6.35 -0.18
CA ILE A 207 4.37 6.72 0.63
C ILE A 207 5.27 5.51 0.95
N GLY A 208 4.70 4.34 1.18
CA GLY A 208 5.44 3.09 1.45
C GLY A 208 4.66 2.04 2.21
N CYS A 209 3.70 2.48 3.04
CA CYS A 209 2.88 1.64 3.90
C CYS A 209 2.26 0.39 3.21
N THR A 210 2.45 -0.77 3.85
CA THR A 210 1.88 -2.06 3.44
C THR A 210 0.48 -2.24 4.05
N VAL A 211 -0.53 -1.75 3.33
CA VAL A 211 -1.95 -1.76 3.78
C VAL A 211 -2.81 -2.85 3.15
N VAL A 212 -2.21 -3.90 2.59
CA VAL A 212 -2.91 -4.98 1.85
C VAL A 212 -3.99 -5.68 2.69
N ASN A 213 -3.78 -5.76 4.00
CA ASN A 213 -4.67 -6.43 4.96
C ASN A 213 -5.54 -5.44 5.76
N ILE A 214 -5.73 -4.21 5.28
CA ILE A 214 -6.56 -3.17 5.92
C ILE A 214 -7.61 -2.67 4.92
N GLY A 215 -8.89 -2.93 5.18
CA GLY A 215 -10.01 -2.38 4.45
C GLY A 215 -10.48 -1.03 5.00
N THR A 216 -11.31 -0.31 4.25
CA THR A 216 -11.91 0.95 4.73
C THR A 216 -12.81 0.70 5.95
N GLN A 217 -13.57 -0.39 5.95
CA GLN A 217 -14.46 -0.77 7.04
C GLN A 217 -13.71 -1.02 8.36
N ASP A 218 -12.49 -1.55 8.33
CA ASP A 218 -11.65 -1.74 9.52
C ASP A 218 -11.33 -0.40 10.21
N LEU A 219 -11.12 0.65 9.41
CA LEU A 219 -10.84 2.01 9.89
C LEU A 219 -12.13 2.75 10.31
N VAL A 220 -13.26 2.52 9.63
CA VAL A 220 -14.60 3.00 10.04
C VAL A 220 -14.99 2.44 11.42
N GLU A 221 -14.71 1.16 11.66
CA GLU A 221 -14.93 0.52 12.96
C GLU A 221 -13.92 0.96 14.01
N GLY A 222 -12.76 1.50 13.58
CA GLY A 222 -11.67 1.94 14.45
C GLY A 222 -10.93 0.78 15.11
N ARG A 223 -10.74 -0.34 14.39
CA ARG A 223 -10.12 -1.57 14.93
C ARG A 223 -8.71 -1.28 15.47
N PRO A 224 -8.46 -1.37 16.79
CA PRO A 224 -7.25 -0.82 17.41
C PRO A 224 -5.94 -1.34 16.80
N HIS A 225 -5.83 -2.65 16.58
CA HIS A 225 -4.60 -3.27 16.07
C HIS A 225 -4.28 -2.85 14.61
N LEU A 226 -5.29 -2.63 13.76
CA LEU A 226 -5.09 -2.16 12.38
C LEU A 226 -4.83 -0.65 12.33
N VAL A 227 -5.51 0.14 13.15
CA VAL A 227 -5.28 1.59 13.27
C VAL A 227 -3.86 1.86 13.79
N LEU A 228 -3.42 1.17 14.85
CA LEU A 228 -2.04 1.29 15.36
C LEU A 228 -1.01 0.78 14.35
N GLY A 229 -1.28 -0.35 13.67
CA GLY A 229 -0.40 -0.89 12.63
C GLY A 229 -0.23 0.05 11.43
N LEU A 230 -1.26 0.82 11.08
CA LEU A 230 -1.20 1.86 10.06
C LEU A 230 -0.45 3.11 10.55
N ILE A 231 -0.80 3.64 11.73
CA ILE A 231 -0.13 4.79 12.34
C ILE A 231 1.37 4.52 12.53
N SER A 232 1.73 3.32 12.99
CA SER A 232 3.12 2.87 13.13
C SER A 232 3.89 2.94 11.81
N GLN A 233 3.29 2.51 10.70
CA GLN A 233 3.93 2.58 9.38
C GLN A 233 4.04 4.03 8.88
N ILE A 234 2.99 4.84 9.03
CA ILE A 234 3.01 6.26 8.61
C ILE A 234 4.11 7.03 9.38
N ILE A 235 4.27 6.79 10.68
CA ILE A 235 5.31 7.42 11.51
C ILE A 235 6.71 6.87 11.16
N LYS A 236 6.85 5.57 10.86
CA LYS A 236 8.13 4.97 10.44
C LYS A 236 8.60 5.42 9.06
N ASP A 237 7.68 5.62 8.11
CA ASP A 237 8.01 6.11 6.76
C ASP A 237 8.74 7.47 6.83
N VAL A 238 8.52 8.29 7.87
CA VAL A 238 9.24 9.57 8.11
C VAL A 238 10.74 9.35 8.35
N GLU A 239 11.09 8.28 9.05
CA GLU A 239 12.47 7.91 9.37
C GLU A 239 13.15 7.15 8.21
N GLU A 240 12.37 6.39 7.43
CA GLU A 240 12.88 5.53 6.36
C GLU A 240 13.01 6.23 5.00
N LEU A 241 12.23 7.29 4.70
CA LEU A 241 12.19 7.93 3.37
C LEU A 241 13.48 8.65 2.95
N LEU A 242 14.48 8.77 3.83
CA LEU A 242 15.82 9.31 3.54
C LEU A 242 16.77 8.25 2.91
N SER A 243 16.22 7.19 2.31
CA SER A 243 16.86 5.90 2.04
C SER A 243 18.06 5.88 1.05
N LEU A 244 19.22 6.30 1.52
CA LEU A 244 20.25 5.30 1.83
C LEU A 244 20.12 4.98 3.33
N PRO A 245 20.58 3.83 3.85
CA PRO A 245 20.61 3.60 5.29
C PRO A 245 21.26 4.80 5.98
N PRO A 246 20.65 5.43 7.01
CA PRO A 246 21.14 6.69 7.59
C PRO A 246 22.63 6.62 7.94
N GLU A 247 23.06 5.46 8.46
CA GLU A 247 24.46 5.12 8.68
C GLU A 247 25.34 5.36 7.44
N LYS A 248 24.96 4.84 6.26
CA LYS A 248 25.73 4.99 5.02
C LYS A 248 25.70 6.40 4.45
N VAL A 249 24.62 7.17 4.67
CA VAL A 249 24.58 8.60 4.31
C VAL A 249 25.58 9.36 5.16
N LEU A 250 25.48 9.20 6.49
CA LEU A 250 26.27 9.91 7.47
C LEU A 250 27.75 9.51 7.38
N LEU A 251 28.08 8.25 7.09
CA LEU A 251 29.45 7.82 6.82
C LEU A 251 30.01 8.51 5.56
N LYS A 252 29.26 8.60 4.46
CA LYS A 252 29.71 9.32 3.26
C LYS A 252 29.92 10.81 3.52
N TRP A 253 28.96 11.44 4.20
CA TRP A 253 29.01 12.86 4.56
C TRP A 253 30.17 13.18 5.52
N MET A 254 30.36 12.37 6.56
CA MET A 254 31.45 12.54 7.52
C MET A 254 32.81 12.37 6.82
N ASN A 255 32.99 11.35 5.98
CA ASN A 255 34.22 11.16 5.21
C ASN A 255 34.50 12.31 4.23
N PHE A 256 33.48 12.91 3.59
CA PHE A 256 33.65 14.06 2.70
C PHE A 256 34.27 15.27 3.41
N HIS A 257 33.81 15.58 4.62
CA HIS A 257 34.39 16.67 5.43
C HIS A 257 35.74 16.30 6.04
N LEU A 258 35.90 15.05 6.50
CA LEU A 258 37.18 14.56 7.01
C LEU A 258 38.30 14.59 5.97
N GLN A 259 38.01 14.24 4.71
CA GLN A 259 38.97 14.35 3.61
C GLN A 259 39.40 15.80 3.37
N LYS A 260 38.45 16.76 3.40
CA LYS A 260 38.76 18.19 3.34
C LYS A 260 39.60 18.67 4.53
N ALA A 261 39.40 18.07 5.71
CA ALA A 261 40.18 18.33 6.92
C ALA A 261 41.61 17.77 6.88
N GLY A 262 41.98 17.01 5.85
CA GLY A 262 43.25 16.27 5.78
C GLY A 262 43.31 15.03 6.70
N TYR A 263 42.17 14.57 7.22
CA TYR A 263 42.12 13.37 8.06
C TYR A 263 42.35 12.12 7.21
N LYS A 264 43.35 11.31 7.59
CA LYS A 264 43.89 10.23 6.74
C LYS A 264 43.15 8.89 6.87
N LYS A 265 42.40 8.67 7.95
CA LYS A 265 41.70 7.40 8.21
C LYS A 265 40.27 7.48 7.65
N PRO A 266 39.84 6.57 6.76
CA PRO A 266 38.43 6.51 6.37
C PRO A 266 37.59 5.95 7.53
N VAL A 267 36.47 6.59 7.85
CA VAL A 267 35.52 6.11 8.86
C VAL A 267 34.54 5.15 8.18
N SER A 268 34.51 3.89 8.60
CA SER A 268 33.69 2.82 8.01
C SER A 268 32.48 2.41 8.84
N ASN A 269 32.46 2.79 10.13
CA ASN A 269 31.42 2.50 11.10
C ASN A 269 31.44 3.53 12.25
N PHE A 270 30.37 3.61 13.04
CA PHE A 270 30.28 4.52 14.20
C PHE A 270 30.65 3.85 15.54
N SER A 271 31.53 2.85 15.51
CA SER A 271 31.99 2.13 16.69
C SER A 271 33.50 2.25 16.90
N SER A 272 34.31 1.33 16.36
CA SER A 272 35.78 1.35 16.48
C SER A 272 36.40 2.63 15.92
N ASP A 273 35.90 3.13 14.80
CA ASP A 273 36.58 4.13 13.97
C ASP A 273 36.43 5.57 14.52
N VAL A 274 35.55 5.75 15.52
CA VAL A 274 35.28 7.04 16.19
C VAL A 274 35.62 7.01 17.69
N LYS A 275 36.04 5.85 18.22
CA LYS A 275 36.20 5.55 19.65
C LYS A 275 37.26 6.38 20.36
N ASP A 276 38.26 6.87 19.63
CA ASP A 276 39.33 7.73 20.14
C ASP A 276 38.97 9.24 20.15
N GLY A 277 37.81 9.60 19.60
CA GLY A 277 37.35 10.98 19.44
C GLY A 277 38.09 11.80 18.38
N GLU A 278 39.08 11.23 17.68
CA GLU A 278 39.93 11.96 16.71
C GLU A 278 39.09 12.40 15.50
N ALA A 279 38.33 11.48 14.91
CA ALA A 279 37.45 11.77 13.78
C ALA A 279 36.39 12.84 14.13
N TYR A 280 35.86 12.84 15.35
CA TYR A 280 34.94 13.89 15.79
C TYR A 280 35.62 15.26 15.90
N ALA A 281 36.82 15.34 16.47
CA ALA A 281 37.55 16.60 16.56
C ALA A 281 37.83 17.21 15.18
N TYR A 282 38.27 16.40 14.20
CA TYR A 282 38.45 16.86 12.82
C TYR A 282 37.13 17.33 12.16
N LEU A 283 36.03 16.59 12.35
CA LEU A 283 34.72 16.94 11.79
C LEU A 283 34.21 18.27 12.36
N LEU A 284 34.24 18.45 13.69
CA LEU A 284 33.77 19.66 14.36
C LEU A 284 34.62 20.89 14.01
N ASN A 285 35.94 20.72 13.85
CA ASN A 285 36.84 21.80 13.44
C ASN A 285 36.57 22.28 11.99
N VAL A 286 36.00 21.44 11.11
CA VAL A 286 35.58 21.85 9.76
C VAL A 286 34.19 22.50 9.75
N LEU A 287 33.25 22.01 10.55
CA LEU A 287 31.86 22.47 10.56
C LEU A 287 31.61 23.71 11.44
N ALA A 288 32.46 23.91 12.45
CA ALA A 288 32.42 25.05 13.37
C ALA A 288 33.84 25.49 13.78
N PRO A 289 34.67 25.99 12.83
CA PRO A 289 36.03 26.45 13.11
C PRO A 289 36.07 27.58 14.15
N GLU A 290 35.00 28.37 14.28
CA GLU A 290 34.86 29.45 15.28
C GLU A 290 34.76 28.95 16.73
N HIS A 291 34.56 27.64 16.94
CA HIS A 291 34.52 27.00 18.25
C HIS A 291 35.69 26.02 18.49
N CYS A 292 36.61 25.92 17.53
CA CYS A 292 37.80 25.08 17.59
C CYS A 292 38.63 25.34 18.86
N ASN A 293 39.07 24.26 19.49
CA ASN A 293 40.08 24.30 20.55
C ASN A 293 41.32 23.52 20.07
N PRO A 294 42.48 24.18 19.85
CA PRO A 294 43.70 23.52 19.38
C PRO A 294 44.15 22.32 20.23
N ALA A 295 43.87 22.33 21.53
CA ALA A 295 44.24 21.24 22.44
C ALA A 295 43.46 19.93 22.19
N THR A 296 42.40 19.94 21.37
CA THR A 296 41.56 18.74 21.09
C THR A 296 42.33 17.61 20.41
N LEU A 297 43.20 17.93 19.45
CA LEU A 297 43.92 16.91 18.67
C LEU A 297 45.02 16.25 19.50
N ASP A 298 45.77 17.03 20.28
CA ASP A 298 46.86 16.53 21.13
C ASP A 298 46.41 15.87 22.45
N ALA A 299 45.15 16.09 22.86
CA ALA A 299 44.58 15.51 24.08
C ALA A 299 44.49 13.97 24.05
N LYS A 300 44.58 13.32 25.22
CA LYS A 300 44.33 11.88 25.35
C LYS A 300 42.85 11.57 25.08
N PRO A 301 42.47 10.36 24.63
CA PRO A 301 41.08 10.04 24.27
C PRO A 301 40.03 10.44 25.32
N ASN A 302 40.30 10.21 26.61
CA ASN A 302 39.39 10.56 27.71
C ASN A 302 39.15 12.07 27.88
N GLU A 303 40.13 12.89 27.51
CA GLU A 303 40.06 14.36 27.55
C GLU A 303 39.47 14.87 26.23
N ARG A 304 39.90 14.31 25.10
CA ARG A 304 39.36 14.61 23.76
C ARG A 304 37.86 14.38 23.67
N ALA A 305 37.35 13.26 24.20
CA ALA A 305 35.91 12.96 24.21
C ALA A 305 35.08 14.00 24.99
N LYS A 306 35.65 14.61 26.05
CA LYS A 306 35.01 15.74 26.75
C LYS A 306 35.01 17.00 25.88
N LEU A 307 36.16 17.37 25.35
CA LEU A 307 36.32 18.57 24.52
C LEU A 307 35.48 18.52 23.23
N VAL A 308 35.30 17.33 22.64
CA VAL A 308 34.40 17.10 21.50
C VAL A 308 32.94 17.39 21.86
N LEU A 309 32.47 16.92 23.01
CA LEU A 309 31.10 17.18 23.45
C LEU A 309 30.90 18.65 23.83
N ASP A 310 31.89 19.27 24.48
CA ASP A 310 31.86 20.69 24.84
C ASP A 310 31.95 21.61 23.60
N HIS A 311 32.61 21.19 22.53
CA HIS A 311 32.59 21.85 21.22
C HIS A 311 31.21 21.71 20.58
N ALA A 312 30.65 20.49 20.53
CA ALA A 312 29.34 20.24 19.94
C ALA A 312 28.22 21.04 20.64
N GLU A 313 28.24 21.14 21.98
CA GLU A 313 27.27 21.92 22.76
C GLU A 313 27.28 23.41 22.40
N ARG A 314 28.45 23.99 22.07
CA ARG A 314 28.55 25.36 21.55
C ARG A 314 27.93 25.54 20.16
N MET A 315 27.73 24.45 19.41
CA MET A 315 27.04 24.45 18.11
C MET A 315 25.52 24.23 18.25
N ASN A 316 24.93 24.41 19.45
CA ASN A 316 23.56 24.06 19.81
C ASN A 316 23.21 22.56 19.71
N CYS A 317 24.19 21.66 19.54
CA CYS A 317 23.92 20.23 19.64
C CYS A 317 23.56 19.87 21.09
N LYS A 318 22.29 19.51 21.33
CA LYS A 318 21.80 18.97 22.61
C LYS A 318 22.69 17.81 23.08
N ARG A 319 22.89 17.69 24.40
CA ARG A 319 23.81 16.74 25.04
C ARG A 319 23.08 15.50 25.56
N TYR A 320 23.23 14.38 24.84
CA TYR A 320 22.63 13.06 25.13
C TYR A 320 23.65 11.92 25.20
N LEU A 321 24.93 12.24 25.02
CA LEU A 321 26.03 11.30 24.92
C LEU A 321 27.11 11.74 25.90
N THR A 322 27.65 10.79 26.68
CA THR A 322 28.71 11.05 27.66
C THR A 322 30.08 10.72 27.08
N PRO A 323 31.20 11.28 27.62
CA PRO A 323 32.53 10.94 27.14
C PRO A 323 32.81 9.43 27.15
N LYS A 324 32.19 8.70 28.08
CA LYS A 324 32.30 7.25 28.20
C LYS A 324 31.67 6.51 27.01
N ASP A 325 30.55 6.98 26.48
CA ASP A 325 29.85 6.30 25.37
C ASP A 325 30.63 6.36 24.05
N ILE A 326 31.36 7.46 23.82
CA ILE A 326 32.36 7.58 22.73
C ILE A 326 33.46 6.53 22.95
N LEU A 327 34.05 6.53 24.15
CA LEU A 327 35.18 5.68 24.53
C LEU A 327 34.85 4.18 24.64
N GLU A 328 33.57 3.82 24.75
CA GLU A 328 33.11 2.43 24.65
C GLU A 328 32.84 2.02 23.19
N GLY A 329 32.57 2.99 22.31
CA GLY A 329 32.29 2.78 20.88
C GLY A 329 30.84 2.38 20.62
N SER A 330 29.89 2.95 21.38
CA SER A 330 28.46 2.60 21.28
C SER A 330 27.86 3.04 19.94
N SER A 331 27.74 2.09 19.00
CA SER A 331 27.38 2.37 17.60
C SER A 331 26.10 3.19 17.44
N ASN A 332 25.04 2.88 18.19
CA ASN A 332 23.76 3.57 18.06
C ASN A 332 23.81 5.00 18.63
N LEU A 333 24.53 5.21 19.75
CA LEU A 333 24.69 6.54 20.34
C LEU A 333 25.56 7.43 19.45
N ASN A 334 26.68 6.90 18.96
CA ASN A 334 27.57 7.60 18.03
C ASN A 334 26.91 7.89 16.67
N LEU A 335 26.07 6.99 16.15
CA LEU A 335 25.24 7.22 14.97
C LEU A 335 24.28 8.39 15.18
N ALA A 336 23.55 8.40 16.32
CA ALA A 336 22.69 9.52 16.68
C ALA A 336 23.50 10.83 16.79
N PHE A 337 24.70 10.78 17.39
CA PHE A 337 25.61 11.94 17.50
C PHE A 337 25.99 12.54 16.15
N VAL A 338 26.35 11.70 15.18
CA VAL A 338 26.65 12.13 13.81
C VAL A 338 25.39 12.67 13.12
N ALA A 339 24.22 12.06 13.35
CA ALA A 339 22.95 12.51 12.79
C ALA A 339 22.54 13.91 13.28
N GLN A 340 22.72 14.21 14.57
CA GLN A 340 22.39 15.53 15.11
C GLN A 340 23.39 16.60 14.63
N ILE A 341 24.69 16.30 14.58
CA ILE A 341 25.67 17.23 13.99
C ILE A 341 25.31 17.53 12.52
N PHE A 342 24.91 16.53 11.75
CA PHE A 342 24.44 16.70 10.38
C PHE A 342 23.19 17.59 10.28
N HIS A 343 22.22 17.41 11.20
CA HIS A 343 20.99 18.21 11.23
C HIS A 343 21.27 19.69 11.54
N GLU A 344 22.06 19.97 12.59
CA GLU A 344 22.40 21.34 13.00
C GLU A 344 23.32 22.04 12.00
N ARG A 345 24.34 21.33 11.47
CA ARG A 345 25.36 21.89 10.57
C ARG A 345 25.89 20.85 9.56
N ASN A 346 25.20 20.67 8.44
CA ASN A 346 25.66 19.78 7.37
C ASN A 346 26.91 20.29 6.60
N GLY A 347 27.26 21.59 6.68
CA GLY A 347 28.45 22.17 6.03
C GLY A 347 28.42 22.20 4.49
N LEU A 348 27.24 22.09 3.86
CA LEU A 348 27.07 22.12 2.41
C LEU A 348 26.54 23.51 1.99
N SER A 349 27.37 24.30 1.31
CA SER A 349 26.95 25.61 0.76
C SER A 349 26.01 25.44 -0.42
N THR A 350 24.97 26.28 -0.51
CA THR A 350 24.08 26.39 -1.67
C THR A 350 24.72 27.13 -2.86
N ASP A 351 25.77 27.93 -2.61
CA ASP A 351 26.40 28.78 -3.62
C ASP A 351 27.87 28.41 -3.85
N SER A 352 28.11 27.43 -4.73
CA SER A 352 29.29 27.42 -5.61
C SER A 352 29.12 26.41 -6.76
N LYS A 353 29.54 26.81 -7.96
CA LYS A 353 29.35 26.08 -9.23
C LYS A 353 29.81 24.61 -9.17
N LYS A 354 28.90 23.69 -9.52
CA LYS A 354 29.15 22.25 -9.77
C LYS A 354 29.87 21.50 -8.64
N ILE A 355 29.09 21.12 -7.62
CA ILE A 355 28.77 19.72 -7.28
C ILE A 355 27.69 19.80 -6.20
N SER A 356 26.42 19.62 -6.58
CA SER A 356 25.34 19.41 -5.62
C SER A 356 25.28 17.92 -5.26
N PHE A 357 24.56 17.59 -4.18
CA PHE A 357 24.31 16.19 -3.79
C PHE A 357 23.68 15.34 -4.93
N ALA A 358 23.00 15.99 -5.88
CA ALA A 358 22.45 15.34 -7.07
C ALA A 358 23.55 14.82 -8.03
N GLU A 359 24.72 15.46 -8.14
CA GLU A 359 25.82 14.98 -9.01
C GLU A 359 26.53 13.74 -8.41
N MET A 360 26.36 13.44 -7.12
CA MET A 360 26.79 12.16 -6.52
C MET A 360 25.81 11.00 -6.75
N MET A 361 24.62 11.28 -7.28
CA MET A 361 23.67 10.27 -7.76
C MET A 361 23.76 10.23 -9.29
N THR A 362 24.42 9.21 -9.85
CA THR A 362 24.58 9.04 -11.30
C THR A 362 23.29 8.68 -12.05
N ASP A 363 22.14 8.77 -11.39
CA ASP A 363 20.83 8.40 -11.93
C ASP A 363 20.04 9.67 -12.26
N ASP A 364 19.59 9.74 -13.51
CA ASP A 364 18.70 10.80 -14.00
C ASP A 364 17.45 10.93 -13.11
N VAL A 365 16.96 12.17 -12.95
CA VAL A 365 15.77 12.49 -12.14
C VAL A 365 14.57 11.65 -12.60
N GLN A 366 14.43 11.43 -13.91
CA GLN A 366 13.39 10.56 -14.46
C GLN A 366 13.58 9.08 -14.05
N THR A 367 14.82 8.60 -13.97
CA THR A 367 15.14 7.23 -13.52
C THR A 367 14.76 7.04 -12.06
N SER A 368 15.02 8.04 -11.21
CA SER A 368 14.60 8.04 -9.80
C SER A 368 13.08 8.07 -9.63
N ARG A 369 12.36 8.88 -10.44
CA ARG A 369 10.88 8.93 -10.42
C ARG A 369 10.26 7.60 -10.87
N GLU A 370 10.77 6.99 -11.95
CA GLU A 370 10.29 5.68 -12.42
C GLU A 370 10.62 4.55 -11.41
N GLU A 371 11.80 4.54 -10.79
CA GLU A 371 12.16 3.61 -9.70
C GLU A 371 11.11 3.65 -8.59
N ARG A 372 10.86 4.85 -8.04
CA ARG A 372 9.91 5.03 -6.93
C ARG A 372 8.51 4.55 -7.31
N CYS A 373 8.03 4.90 -8.50
CA CYS A 373 6.72 4.49 -8.98
C CYS A 373 6.59 2.96 -9.04
N PHE A 374 7.57 2.27 -9.64
CA PHE A 374 7.53 0.80 -9.71
C PHE A 374 7.72 0.13 -8.36
N ARG A 375 8.55 0.69 -7.46
CA ARG A 375 8.76 0.18 -6.10
C ARG A 375 7.46 0.15 -5.30
N LEU A 376 6.78 1.29 -5.25
CA LEU A 376 5.50 1.44 -4.54
C LEU A 376 4.40 0.59 -5.18
N TRP A 377 4.34 0.55 -6.51
CA TRP A 377 3.42 -0.33 -7.24
C TRP A 377 3.64 -1.80 -6.87
N ILE A 378 4.88 -2.32 -6.92
CA ILE A 378 5.19 -3.72 -6.56
C ILE A 378 4.78 -4.03 -5.11
N ASN A 379 5.17 -3.18 -4.16
CA ASN A 379 4.85 -3.39 -2.74
C ASN A 379 3.32 -3.39 -2.50
N SER A 380 2.54 -2.66 -3.31
CA SER A 380 1.07 -2.66 -3.23
C SER A 380 0.37 -3.95 -3.71
N LEU A 381 1.06 -4.83 -4.44
CA LEU A 381 0.48 -6.08 -5.00
C LEU A 381 0.34 -7.21 -3.97
N GLY A 382 0.85 -7.02 -2.75
CA GLY A 382 0.85 -8.04 -1.70
C GLY A 382 1.65 -9.30 -2.09
N ILE A 383 2.81 -9.12 -2.72
CA ILE A 383 3.81 -10.18 -2.91
C ILE A 383 4.47 -10.56 -1.57
N GLY A 384 5.21 -11.68 -1.54
CA GLY A 384 5.87 -12.17 -0.33
C GLY A 384 7.15 -11.41 0.05
N SER A 385 7.77 -10.73 -0.93
CA SER A 385 8.97 -9.91 -0.76
C SER A 385 8.62 -8.42 -0.64
N TYR A 386 9.43 -7.65 0.09
CA TYR A 386 9.35 -6.19 0.10
C TYR A 386 10.51 -5.59 -0.72
N VAL A 387 10.22 -4.57 -1.53
CA VAL A 387 11.22 -3.89 -2.39
C VAL A 387 11.65 -2.58 -1.75
N ASN A 388 12.95 -2.45 -1.50
CA ASN A 388 13.61 -1.25 -1.00
C ASN A 388 14.32 -0.49 -2.13
N ASN A 389 14.90 -1.23 -3.08
CA ASN A 389 15.53 -0.68 -4.28
C ASN A 389 15.28 -1.61 -5.47
N VAL A 390 14.49 -1.15 -6.43
CA VAL A 390 14.08 -1.93 -7.61
C VAL A 390 15.29 -2.38 -8.44
N PHE A 391 16.38 -1.61 -8.49
CA PHE A 391 17.54 -1.98 -9.30
C PHE A 391 18.41 -3.08 -8.68
N GLU A 392 18.38 -3.25 -7.36
CA GLU A 392 19.14 -4.28 -6.66
C GLU A 392 18.30 -5.52 -6.30
N ASP A 393 17.10 -5.31 -5.76
CA ASP A 393 16.31 -6.40 -5.17
C ASP A 393 15.77 -7.38 -6.24
N VAL A 394 15.52 -6.89 -7.47
CA VAL A 394 15.02 -7.71 -8.58
C VAL A 394 16.10 -8.55 -9.27
N ARG A 395 17.39 -8.31 -9.02
CA ARG A 395 18.52 -8.91 -9.76
C ARG A 395 18.65 -10.42 -9.61
N ASN A 396 17.99 -11.00 -8.61
CA ASN A 396 17.94 -12.45 -8.41
C ASN A 396 16.73 -13.11 -9.12
N GLY A 397 15.89 -12.31 -9.78
CA GLY A 397 14.69 -12.73 -10.53
C GLY A 397 13.48 -13.10 -9.68
N TRP A 398 13.63 -13.35 -8.37
CA TRP A 398 12.55 -13.86 -7.51
C TRP A 398 11.36 -12.92 -7.42
N ILE A 399 11.61 -11.63 -7.15
CA ILE A 399 10.55 -10.61 -7.02
C ILE A 399 9.78 -10.46 -8.35
N LEU A 400 10.47 -10.50 -9.48
CA LEU A 400 9.82 -10.42 -10.80
C LEU A 400 8.95 -11.65 -11.07
N LEU A 401 9.32 -12.84 -10.58
CA LEU A 401 8.45 -14.02 -10.63
C LEU A 401 7.23 -13.86 -9.70
N GLU A 402 7.40 -13.38 -8.47
CA GLU A 402 6.26 -13.11 -7.56
C GLU A 402 5.26 -12.11 -8.19
N VAL A 403 5.75 -11.03 -8.82
CA VAL A 403 4.91 -10.06 -9.53
C VAL A 403 4.26 -10.68 -10.76
N LEU A 404 4.98 -11.48 -11.56
CA LEU A 404 4.42 -12.18 -12.72
C LEU A 404 3.28 -13.14 -12.33
N ASP A 405 3.42 -13.90 -11.24
CA ASP A 405 2.38 -14.82 -10.77
C ASP A 405 1.18 -14.08 -10.13
N LYS A 406 1.40 -12.90 -9.54
CA LYS A 406 0.28 -12.03 -9.12
C LYS A 406 -0.49 -11.44 -10.30
N VAL A 407 0.22 -11.01 -11.34
CA VAL A 407 -0.35 -10.32 -12.50
C VAL A 407 -0.93 -11.29 -13.54
N SER A 408 -0.36 -12.49 -13.63
CA SER A 408 -0.80 -13.59 -14.49
C SER A 408 -0.68 -14.91 -13.71
N PRO A 409 -1.69 -15.26 -12.90
CA PRO A 409 -1.68 -16.47 -12.07
C PRO A 409 -1.42 -17.75 -12.85
N GLY A 410 -0.47 -18.55 -12.38
CA GLY A 410 -0.06 -19.80 -13.02
C GLY A 410 0.94 -19.63 -14.17
N SER A 411 1.40 -18.40 -14.45
CA SER A 411 2.45 -18.16 -15.46
C SER A 411 3.84 -18.64 -15.01
N VAL A 412 4.08 -18.72 -13.69
CA VAL A 412 5.37 -19.10 -13.10
C VAL A 412 5.44 -20.59 -12.79
N ASN A 413 6.50 -21.25 -13.25
CA ASN A 413 6.82 -22.62 -12.81
C ASN A 413 7.76 -22.57 -11.60
N TRP A 414 7.17 -22.51 -10.41
CA TRP A 414 7.89 -22.46 -9.13
C TRP A 414 8.82 -23.67 -8.88
N LYS A 415 8.60 -24.82 -9.53
CA LYS A 415 9.53 -25.98 -9.43
C LYS A 415 10.88 -25.73 -10.13
N GLN A 416 10.94 -24.74 -11.03
CA GLN A 416 12.15 -24.32 -11.74
C GLN A 416 12.74 -23.03 -11.15
N ALA A 417 12.07 -22.40 -10.18
CA ALA A 417 12.52 -21.15 -9.55
C ALA A 417 13.36 -21.45 -8.30
N SER A 418 14.45 -20.70 -8.12
CA SER A 418 15.31 -20.78 -6.94
C SER A 418 14.96 -19.66 -5.95
N LYS A 419 14.50 -20.02 -4.75
CA LYS A 419 14.17 -19.06 -3.68
C LYS A 419 15.44 -18.45 -3.06
N PRO A 420 15.47 -17.13 -2.76
CA PRO A 420 16.54 -16.50 -2.00
C PRO A 420 16.71 -17.10 -0.58
N PRO A 421 17.93 -17.07 0.01
CA PRO A 421 19.15 -16.44 -0.51
C PRO A 421 19.90 -17.30 -1.56
N ILE A 422 20.10 -16.74 -2.77
CA ILE A 422 20.72 -17.46 -3.88
C ILE A 422 22.25 -17.27 -3.88
N LYS A 423 22.99 -18.31 -3.45
CA LYS A 423 24.46 -18.32 -3.46
C LYS A 423 25.06 -18.51 -4.86
N MET A 424 24.52 -19.43 -5.66
CA MET A 424 25.09 -19.80 -6.97
C MET A 424 24.64 -18.81 -8.06
N PRO A 425 25.55 -18.12 -8.78
CA PRO A 425 25.18 -17.11 -9.77
C PRO A 425 24.25 -17.62 -10.88
N PHE A 426 24.46 -18.85 -11.38
CA PHE A 426 23.63 -19.41 -12.46
C PHE A 426 22.15 -19.55 -12.08
N ARG A 427 21.83 -19.79 -10.80
CA ARG A 427 20.44 -19.86 -10.30
C ARG A 427 19.72 -18.51 -10.39
N LYS A 428 20.44 -17.37 -10.27
CA LYS A 428 19.87 -16.04 -10.54
C LYS A 428 19.54 -15.88 -12.03
N VAL A 429 20.43 -16.36 -12.90
CA VAL A 429 20.24 -16.34 -14.36
C VAL A 429 19.07 -17.25 -14.77
N GLU A 430 18.89 -18.43 -14.16
CA GLU A 430 17.73 -19.30 -14.37
C GLU A 430 16.41 -18.60 -14.05
N ASN A 431 16.29 -17.97 -12.88
CA ASN A 431 15.11 -17.18 -12.50
C ASN A 431 14.85 -16.06 -13.52
N CYS A 432 15.86 -15.25 -13.84
CA CYS A 432 15.71 -14.13 -14.78
C CYS A 432 15.42 -14.60 -16.23
N ASN A 433 15.91 -15.77 -16.64
CA ASN A 433 15.54 -16.38 -17.92
C ASN A 433 14.06 -16.83 -17.93
N GLN A 434 13.55 -17.34 -16.81
CA GLN A 434 12.12 -17.65 -16.66
C GLN A 434 11.28 -16.36 -16.75
N VAL A 435 11.68 -15.27 -16.09
CA VAL A 435 11.04 -13.94 -16.19
C VAL A 435 10.96 -13.46 -17.64
N VAL A 436 12.07 -13.48 -18.38
CA VAL A 436 12.11 -13.06 -19.79
C VAL A 436 11.28 -13.99 -20.69
N ARG A 437 11.29 -15.30 -20.43
CA ARG A 437 10.44 -16.27 -21.16
C ARG A 437 8.96 -15.96 -20.97
N ILE A 438 8.51 -15.73 -19.74
CA ILE A 438 7.11 -15.40 -19.44
C ILE A 438 6.74 -14.06 -20.08
N GLY A 439 7.59 -13.03 -19.97
CA GLY A 439 7.35 -11.74 -20.64
C GLY A 439 7.16 -11.89 -22.17
N LYS A 440 7.95 -12.75 -22.83
CA LYS A 440 7.76 -13.05 -24.27
C LYS A 440 6.46 -13.82 -24.54
N GLN A 441 6.01 -14.70 -23.64
CA GLN A 441 4.71 -15.37 -23.74
C GLN A 441 3.55 -14.37 -23.58
N LEU A 442 3.68 -13.40 -22.67
CA LEU A 442 2.78 -12.26 -22.48
C LEU A 442 2.93 -11.14 -23.54
N LYS A 443 3.64 -11.41 -24.64
CA LYS A 443 3.84 -10.52 -25.80
C LYS A 443 4.55 -9.20 -25.50
N PHE A 444 5.38 -9.14 -24.45
CA PHE A 444 6.22 -7.97 -24.18
C PHE A 444 7.30 -7.82 -25.25
N SER A 445 7.58 -6.58 -25.63
CA SER A 445 8.71 -6.22 -26.47
C SER A 445 10.01 -6.38 -25.68
N LEU A 446 10.65 -7.54 -25.87
CA LEU A 446 11.89 -7.97 -25.21
C LEU A 446 12.93 -8.41 -26.25
N VAL A 447 13.06 -7.60 -27.31
CA VAL A 447 14.05 -7.77 -28.38
C VAL A 447 15.46 -7.62 -27.77
N ASN A 448 16.32 -8.62 -27.99
CA ASN A 448 17.68 -8.69 -27.47
C ASN A 448 17.82 -8.57 -25.94
N VAL A 449 16.76 -8.89 -25.17
CA VAL A 449 16.81 -8.99 -23.71
C VAL A 449 17.01 -10.45 -23.28
N ALA A 450 17.97 -10.68 -22.39
CA ALA A 450 18.27 -11.97 -21.75
C ALA A 450 18.17 -11.87 -20.22
N GLY A 451 18.08 -13.01 -19.53
CA GLY A 451 18.00 -13.00 -18.06
C GLY A 451 19.25 -12.42 -17.38
N ASN A 452 20.42 -12.53 -18.04
CA ASN A 452 21.66 -11.97 -17.53
C ASN A 452 21.64 -10.43 -17.44
N ASP A 453 20.90 -9.73 -18.29
CA ASP A 453 20.78 -8.26 -18.22
C ASP A 453 20.14 -7.79 -16.91
N ILE A 454 19.16 -8.56 -16.42
CA ILE A 454 18.49 -8.33 -15.13
C ILE A 454 19.46 -8.63 -13.99
N VAL A 455 20.24 -9.72 -14.06
CA VAL A 455 21.26 -10.06 -13.05
C VAL A 455 22.35 -8.99 -12.97
N GLN A 456 22.74 -8.41 -14.11
CA GLN A 456 23.69 -7.29 -14.18
C GLN A 456 23.12 -5.96 -13.65
N GLY A 457 21.81 -5.85 -13.43
CA GLY A 457 21.19 -4.62 -12.94
C GLY A 457 21.00 -3.55 -14.02
N ASN A 458 20.74 -3.95 -15.27
CA ASN A 458 20.54 -3.02 -16.38
C ASN A 458 19.25 -2.20 -16.18
N LYS A 459 19.40 -1.01 -15.58
CA LYS A 459 18.30 -0.12 -15.17
C LYS A 459 17.28 0.14 -16.29
N LYS A 460 17.76 0.45 -17.50
CA LYS A 460 16.91 0.71 -18.67
C LYS A 460 16.03 -0.49 -19.02
N LEU A 461 16.58 -1.69 -19.00
CA LEU A 461 15.83 -2.91 -19.33
C LEU A 461 14.89 -3.34 -18.19
N ILE A 462 15.28 -3.11 -16.92
CA ILE A 462 14.42 -3.32 -15.75
C ILE A 462 13.19 -2.39 -15.80
N LEU A 463 13.38 -1.08 -15.99
CA LEU A 463 12.27 -0.12 -16.10
C LEU A 463 11.37 -0.42 -17.31
N ALA A 464 11.95 -0.80 -18.46
CA ALA A 464 11.18 -1.17 -19.64
C ALA A 464 10.37 -2.46 -19.45
N PHE A 465 10.87 -3.42 -18.67
CA PHE A 465 10.12 -4.63 -18.30
C PHE A 465 8.99 -4.31 -17.32
N LEU A 466 9.28 -3.54 -16.26
CA LEU A 466 8.31 -3.17 -15.22
C LEU A 466 7.19 -2.29 -15.78
N TRP A 467 7.49 -1.35 -16.68
CA TRP A 467 6.47 -0.58 -17.41
C TRP A 467 5.51 -1.50 -18.16
N GLN A 468 6.03 -2.47 -18.93
CA GLN A 468 5.19 -3.39 -19.69
C GLN A 468 4.35 -4.28 -18.77
N LEU A 469 4.89 -4.70 -17.63
CA LEU A 469 4.18 -5.51 -16.64
C LEU A 469 3.08 -4.72 -15.91
N MET A 470 3.33 -3.45 -15.56
CA MET A 470 2.32 -2.56 -14.96
C MET A 470 1.20 -2.24 -15.96
N ARG A 471 1.54 -1.91 -17.21
CA ARG A 471 0.55 -1.72 -18.29
C ARG A 471 -0.24 -3.00 -18.57
N PHE A 472 0.39 -4.17 -18.55
CA PHE A 472 -0.29 -5.45 -18.74
C PHE A 472 -1.26 -5.77 -17.59
N ASN A 473 -0.85 -5.59 -16.33
CA ASN A 473 -1.72 -5.72 -15.15
C ASN A 473 -2.99 -4.87 -15.32
N MET A 474 -2.79 -3.58 -15.57
CA MET A 474 -3.86 -2.62 -15.82
C MET A 474 -4.82 -3.11 -16.93
N LEU A 475 -4.31 -3.55 -18.08
CA LEU A 475 -5.15 -4.06 -19.18
C LEU A 475 -5.89 -5.37 -18.84
N GLN A 476 -5.32 -6.27 -18.05
CA GLN A 476 -6.03 -7.46 -17.56
C GLN A 476 -7.18 -7.08 -16.60
N LEU A 477 -6.95 -6.10 -15.72
CA LEU A 477 -8.00 -5.59 -14.82
C LEU A 477 -9.20 -5.04 -15.61
N LEU A 478 -8.99 -4.22 -16.65
CA LEU A 478 -10.09 -3.77 -17.52
C LEU A 478 -10.75 -4.91 -18.31
N LYS A 479 -9.97 -5.90 -18.78
CA LYS A 479 -10.50 -7.05 -19.51
C LYS A 479 -11.47 -7.86 -18.64
N ASN A 480 -11.14 -8.06 -17.37
CA ASN A 480 -11.94 -8.86 -16.44
C ASN A 480 -13.30 -8.23 -16.08
N LEU A 481 -13.46 -6.90 -16.19
CA LEU A 481 -14.74 -6.22 -15.94
C LEU A 481 -15.72 -6.32 -17.11
N ARG A 482 -15.24 -6.45 -18.36
CA ARG A 482 -16.13 -6.54 -19.53
C ARG A 482 -16.50 -7.98 -19.87
N SER A 483 -17.53 -8.48 -19.19
CA SER A 483 -18.27 -9.68 -19.61
C SER A 483 -18.87 -9.58 -21.03
N HIS A 484 -19.05 -8.35 -21.56
CA HIS A 484 -19.75 -8.08 -22.82
C HIS A 484 -18.86 -7.61 -23.99
N SER A 485 -17.53 -7.48 -23.82
CA SER A 485 -16.67 -7.26 -24.99
C SER A 485 -16.43 -8.58 -25.74
N GLN A 486 -16.92 -8.67 -26.98
CA GLN A 486 -16.78 -9.81 -27.89
C GLN A 486 -15.32 -10.13 -28.23
N GLY A 487 -14.56 -10.70 -27.29
CA GLY A 487 -13.16 -11.10 -27.45
C GLY A 487 -12.13 -9.97 -27.68
N LYS A 488 -12.55 -8.74 -27.99
CA LYS A 488 -11.64 -7.64 -28.35
C LYS A 488 -10.73 -7.26 -27.17
N GLU A 489 -9.43 -7.35 -27.38
CA GLU A 489 -8.42 -6.87 -26.43
C GLU A 489 -8.53 -5.35 -26.22
N MET A 490 -8.33 -4.92 -24.98
CA MET A 490 -8.35 -3.49 -24.63
C MET A 490 -7.05 -2.82 -25.06
N THR A 491 -7.15 -1.72 -25.81
CA THR A 491 -5.99 -0.94 -26.26
C THR A 491 -5.96 0.46 -25.65
N ASP A 492 -4.79 1.10 -25.68
CA ASP A 492 -4.60 2.49 -25.21
C ASP A 492 -5.53 3.47 -25.96
N ALA A 493 -5.85 3.18 -27.22
CA ALA A 493 -6.80 3.94 -28.03
C ALA A 493 -8.26 3.73 -27.58
N ASP A 494 -8.63 2.53 -27.12
CA ASP A 494 -9.94 2.28 -26.52
C ASP A 494 -10.10 3.04 -25.18
N ILE A 495 -9.03 3.17 -24.38
CA ILE A 495 -9.04 3.94 -23.12
C ILE A 495 -9.24 5.43 -23.42
N LEU A 496 -8.49 5.96 -24.40
CA LEU A 496 -8.62 7.35 -24.83
C LEU A 496 -10.02 7.66 -25.39
N LYS A 497 -10.56 6.79 -26.24
CA LYS A 497 -11.92 6.94 -26.78
C LYS A 497 -12.98 6.89 -25.69
N TRP A 498 -12.84 5.98 -24.73
CA TRP A 498 -13.75 5.92 -23.57
C TRP A 498 -13.72 7.24 -22.77
N ALA A 499 -12.54 7.77 -22.46
CA ALA A 499 -12.41 8.99 -21.66
C ALA A 499 -13.04 10.20 -22.35
N ASN A 500 -12.76 10.42 -23.64
CA ASN A 500 -13.39 11.49 -24.43
C ASN A 500 -14.92 11.33 -24.51
N ASN A 501 -15.42 10.11 -24.70
CA ASN A 501 -16.86 9.84 -24.73
C ASN A 501 -17.53 10.12 -23.37
N LYS A 502 -16.89 9.75 -22.25
CA LYS A 502 -17.41 9.93 -20.89
C LYS A 502 -17.41 11.41 -20.46
N VAL A 503 -16.40 12.20 -20.87
CA VAL A 503 -16.45 13.66 -20.71
C VAL A 503 -17.57 14.25 -21.56
N ARG A 504 -17.66 13.88 -22.84
CA ARG A 504 -18.67 14.39 -23.78
C ARG A 504 -20.11 14.08 -23.36
N SER A 505 -20.38 12.93 -22.71
CA SER A 505 -21.73 12.60 -22.24
C SER A 505 -22.25 13.54 -21.14
N THR A 506 -21.39 14.36 -20.53
CA THR A 506 -21.78 15.43 -19.58
C THR A 506 -21.95 16.81 -20.23
N GLY A 507 -21.93 16.89 -21.57
CA GLY A 507 -22.01 18.16 -22.31
C GLY A 507 -20.71 18.98 -22.31
N ARG A 508 -19.62 18.46 -21.74
CA ARG A 508 -18.30 19.11 -21.77
C ARG A 508 -17.61 18.89 -23.11
N THR A 509 -16.84 19.89 -23.53
CA THR A 509 -16.19 19.96 -24.85
C THR A 509 -14.71 19.60 -24.83
N SER A 510 -14.09 19.45 -23.65
CA SER A 510 -12.69 19.05 -23.53
C SER A 510 -12.47 17.63 -24.05
N GLN A 511 -11.37 17.44 -24.78
CA GLN A 511 -10.97 16.16 -25.35
C GLN A 511 -9.45 16.09 -25.50
N MET A 512 -8.92 14.88 -25.57
CA MET A 512 -7.53 14.60 -25.93
C MET A 512 -7.45 13.75 -27.19
N GLU A 513 -6.57 14.13 -28.11
CA GLU A 513 -6.19 13.33 -29.28
C GLU A 513 -5.15 12.28 -28.89
N SER A 514 -4.30 12.58 -27.89
CA SER A 514 -3.31 11.65 -27.36
C SER A 514 -2.97 11.90 -25.88
N PHE A 515 -2.39 10.90 -25.21
CA PHE A 515 -1.80 11.06 -23.87
C PHE A 515 -0.51 11.92 -23.83
N LYS A 516 -0.14 12.56 -24.95
CA LYS A 516 1.00 13.50 -25.06
C LYS A 516 0.57 14.96 -25.18
N ASP A 517 -0.74 15.22 -25.24
CA ASP A 517 -1.28 16.54 -25.56
C ASP A 517 -0.94 17.57 -24.46
N LYS A 518 -0.29 18.67 -24.84
CA LYS A 518 0.20 19.65 -23.86
C LYS A 518 -0.91 20.42 -23.13
N SER A 519 -2.13 20.42 -23.65
CA SER A 519 -3.33 20.87 -22.95
C SER A 519 -3.58 20.12 -21.63
N LEU A 520 -3.26 18.82 -21.56
CA LEU A 520 -3.45 17.99 -20.36
C LEU A 520 -2.70 18.52 -19.12
N SER A 521 -1.65 19.32 -19.32
CA SER A 521 -0.89 19.96 -18.22
C SER A 521 -1.71 20.92 -17.36
N ASN A 522 -2.88 21.41 -17.82
CA ASN A 522 -3.77 22.24 -17.01
C ASN A 522 -4.68 21.43 -16.05
N GLY A 523 -4.74 20.10 -16.23
CA GLY A 523 -5.55 19.21 -15.41
C GLY A 523 -7.07 19.23 -15.67
N ILE A 524 -7.60 20.21 -16.43
CA ILE A 524 -9.04 20.41 -16.61
C ILE A 524 -9.73 19.16 -17.18
N PHE A 525 -9.14 18.52 -18.20
CA PHE A 525 -9.69 17.29 -18.77
C PHE A 525 -9.84 16.16 -17.73
N PHE A 526 -8.88 16.00 -16.82
CA PHE A 526 -8.97 14.96 -15.78
C PHE A 526 -9.99 15.32 -14.69
N LEU A 527 -10.17 16.60 -14.37
CA LEU A 527 -11.20 17.06 -13.45
C LEU A 527 -12.60 16.88 -14.04
N GLU A 528 -12.78 17.17 -15.34
CA GLU A 528 -14.02 16.87 -16.05
C GLU A 528 -14.28 15.37 -16.14
N LEU A 529 -13.26 14.54 -16.40
CA LEU A 529 -13.39 13.08 -16.43
C LEU A 529 -13.77 12.50 -15.05
N LEU A 530 -13.13 12.97 -13.97
CA LEU A 530 -13.47 12.57 -12.60
C LEU A 530 -14.90 12.98 -12.26
N SER A 531 -15.30 14.22 -12.57
CA SER A 531 -16.66 14.73 -12.36
C SER A 531 -17.72 14.04 -13.24
N ALA A 532 -17.33 13.48 -14.39
CA ALA A 532 -18.22 12.72 -15.26
C ALA A 532 -18.40 11.25 -14.82
N VAL A 533 -17.45 10.73 -14.06
CA VAL A 533 -17.47 9.39 -13.48
C VAL A 533 -18.18 9.37 -12.12
N GLU A 534 -17.99 10.40 -11.30
CA GLU A 534 -18.74 10.64 -10.07
C GLU A 534 -18.85 12.17 -9.83
N PRO A 535 -20.01 12.80 -10.05
CA PRO A 535 -20.19 14.24 -9.91
C PRO A 535 -19.87 14.79 -8.52
N ARG A 536 -19.92 13.98 -7.46
CA ARG A 536 -19.76 14.43 -6.08
C ARG A 536 -18.30 14.64 -5.64
N VAL A 537 -17.31 14.05 -6.32
CA VAL A 537 -15.92 14.10 -5.83
C VAL A 537 -15.12 15.33 -6.26
N VAL A 538 -15.59 16.09 -7.26
CA VAL A 538 -14.92 17.32 -7.74
C VAL A 538 -15.69 18.55 -7.27
N ASN A 539 -15.09 19.33 -6.37
CA ASN A 539 -15.58 20.65 -6.01
C ASN A 539 -14.97 21.70 -6.95
N TRP A 540 -15.75 22.12 -7.94
CA TRP A 540 -15.35 23.09 -8.97
C TRP A 540 -14.91 24.47 -8.42
N ASN A 541 -15.30 24.84 -7.19
CA ASN A 541 -14.83 26.08 -6.56
C ASN A 541 -13.35 26.03 -6.15
N LEU A 542 -12.73 24.85 -6.13
CA LEU A 542 -11.31 24.66 -5.81
C LEU A 542 -10.43 24.56 -7.06
N VAL A 543 -11.04 24.48 -8.24
CA VAL A 543 -10.39 24.26 -9.53
C VAL A 543 -9.93 25.60 -10.10
N THR A 544 -8.66 25.67 -10.44
CA THR A 544 -8.05 26.82 -11.11
C THR A 544 -8.06 26.62 -12.63
N LYS A 545 -7.75 27.65 -13.42
CA LYS A 545 -7.70 27.50 -14.88
C LYS A 545 -6.50 26.69 -15.37
N GLY A 546 -5.43 26.62 -14.59
CA GLY A 546 -4.18 25.94 -14.97
C GLY A 546 -3.39 26.72 -16.02
N GLU A 547 -3.44 28.06 -15.97
CA GLU A 547 -2.66 28.95 -16.83
C GLU A 547 -1.21 29.06 -16.32
N SER A 548 -1.03 29.29 -15.01
CA SER A 548 0.28 29.39 -14.35
C SER A 548 0.82 28.02 -13.88
N ALA A 549 2.12 27.94 -13.60
CA ALA A 549 2.73 26.71 -13.07
C ALA A 549 2.14 26.30 -11.70
N ASP A 550 1.83 27.27 -10.84
CA ASP A 550 1.24 27.02 -9.51
C ASP A 550 -0.22 26.57 -9.61
N GLU A 551 -1.00 27.17 -10.52
CA GLU A 551 -2.36 26.70 -10.83
C GLU A 551 -2.36 25.26 -11.35
N LYS A 552 -1.45 24.93 -12.28
CA LYS A 552 -1.27 23.57 -12.78
C LYS A 552 -0.93 22.59 -11.65
N LYS A 553 -0.05 23.00 -10.73
CA LYS A 553 0.32 22.20 -9.55
C LYS A 553 -0.86 21.99 -8.59
N LEU A 554 -1.65 23.04 -8.33
CA LEU A 554 -2.87 22.97 -7.52
C LEU A 554 -3.90 22.02 -8.14
N ASN A 555 -4.13 22.10 -9.46
CA ASN A 555 -5.02 21.19 -10.15
C ASN A 555 -4.49 19.75 -10.14
N ALA A 556 -3.20 19.53 -10.45
CA ALA A 556 -2.57 18.22 -10.48
C ALA A 556 -2.59 17.51 -9.11
N THR A 557 -2.29 18.22 -8.03
CA THR A 557 -2.31 17.67 -6.65
C THR A 557 -3.74 17.31 -6.23
N TYR A 558 -4.72 18.12 -6.62
CA TYR A 558 -6.14 17.83 -6.40
C TYR A 558 -6.61 16.61 -7.20
N ILE A 559 -6.23 16.48 -8.48
CA ILE A 559 -6.54 15.31 -9.33
C ILE A 559 -6.04 14.02 -8.72
N VAL A 560 -4.77 13.97 -8.29
CA VAL A 560 -4.18 12.77 -7.66
C VAL A 560 -4.96 12.39 -6.40
N SER A 561 -5.33 13.38 -5.58
CA SER A 561 -6.07 13.15 -4.34
C SER A 561 -7.51 12.69 -4.60
N VAL A 562 -8.24 13.34 -5.50
CA VAL A 562 -9.61 12.95 -5.88
C VAL A 562 -9.65 11.56 -6.52
N ALA A 563 -8.69 11.22 -7.39
CA ALA A 563 -8.60 9.87 -7.95
C ALA A 563 -8.34 8.81 -6.87
N ARG A 564 -7.44 9.07 -5.91
CA ARG A 564 -7.21 8.18 -4.76
C ARG A 564 -8.44 8.05 -3.85
N LYS A 565 -9.20 9.14 -3.66
CA LYS A 565 -10.44 9.21 -2.88
C LYS A 565 -11.56 8.36 -3.49
N LEU A 566 -11.70 8.34 -4.82
CA LEU A 566 -12.60 7.41 -5.51
C LEU A 566 -12.23 5.95 -5.23
N GLY A 567 -10.93 5.63 -5.28
CA GLY A 567 -10.43 4.26 -5.16
C GLY A 567 -9.27 3.92 -6.09
N CYS A 568 -8.83 4.85 -6.94
CA CYS A 568 -7.73 4.61 -7.88
C CYS A 568 -6.40 4.42 -7.12
N SER A 569 -5.84 3.22 -7.17
CA SER A 569 -4.55 2.89 -6.54
C SER A 569 -3.39 3.35 -7.43
N ILE A 570 -3.14 4.67 -7.46
CA ILE A 570 -2.20 5.34 -8.38
C ILE A 570 -0.92 5.85 -7.69
N PHE A 571 0.20 5.74 -8.42
CA PHE A 571 1.56 6.03 -7.95
C PHE A 571 2.26 7.18 -8.70
N LEU A 572 1.54 7.87 -9.59
CA LEU A 572 2.05 9.07 -10.26
C LEU A 572 2.11 10.28 -9.32
N LEU A 573 3.00 11.22 -9.64
CA LEU A 573 3.14 12.50 -8.93
C LEU A 573 2.39 13.63 -9.65
N PRO A 574 2.08 14.76 -8.98
CA PRO A 574 1.51 15.94 -9.64
C PRO A 574 2.34 16.41 -10.85
N GLU A 575 3.67 16.32 -10.74
CA GLU A 575 4.63 16.67 -11.79
C GLU A 575 4.43 15.83 -13.06
N ASP A 576 4.01 14.56 -12.95
CA ASP A 576 3.73 13.71 -14.12
C ASP A 576 2.52 14.21 -14.94
N ILE A 577 1.58 14.92 -14.30
CA ILE A 577 0.48 15.58 -15.00
C ILE A 577 0.97 16.88 -15.66
N MET A 578 1.71 17.70 -14.91
CA MET A 578 2.24 18.99 -15.39
C MET A 578 3.18 18.84 -16.59
N GLU A 579 4.06 17.83 -16.58
CA GLU A 579 5.02 17.53 -17.65
C GLU A 579 4.40 16.77 -18.83
N VAL A 580 3.20 16.20 -18.62
CA VAL A 580 2.46 15.33 -19.56
C VAL A 580 3.22 14.02 -19.81
N ASN A 581 3.46 13.28 -18.73
CA ASN A 581 4.04 11.94 -18.76
C ASN A 581 3.00 10.91 -19.24
N GLN A 582 2.96 10.68 -20.55
CA GLN A 582 2.01 9.78 -21.23
C GLN A 582 1.79 8.41 -20.55
N LYS A 583 2.84 7.81 -19.94
CA LYS A 583 2.75 6.52 -19.26
C LYS A 583 1.84 6.61 -18.03
N MET A 584 2.03 7.67 -17.25
CA MET A 584 1.29 7.93 -16.02
C MET A 584 -0.11 8.45 -16.31
N LEU A 585 -0.28 9.28 -17.35
CA LEU A 585 -1.61 9.75 -17.78
C LEU A 585 -2.49 8.60 -18.31
N LEU A 586 -1.91 7.66 -19.06
CA LEU A 586 -2.59 6.42 -19.44
C LEU A 586 -3.02 5.64 -18.20
N THR A 587 -2.12 5.44 -17.24
CA THR A 587 -2.38 4.68 -16.01
C THR A 587 -3.46 5.34 -15.14
N LEU A 588 -3.45 6.67 -15.01
CA LEU A 588 -4.48 7.46 -14.35
C LEU A 588 -5.85 7.25 -15.00
N THR A 589 -5.95 7.54 -16.30
CA THR A 589 -7.20 7.44 -17.08
C THR A 589 -7.79 6.05 -17.00
N ALA A 590 -6.93 5.03 -17.10
CA ALA A 590 -7.35 3.65 -17.07
C ALA A 590 -7.73 3.14 -15.67
N SER A 591 -7.15 3.71 -14.61
CA SER A 591 -7.60 3.45 -13.23
C SER A 591 -8.99 4.04 -12.97
N ILE A 592 -9.23 5.25 -13.46
CA ILE A 592 -10.55 5.91 -13.40
C ILE A 592 -11.58 5.09 -14.21
N MET A 593 -11.21 4.61 -15.41
CA MET A 593 -12.04 3.72 -16.21
C MET A 593 -12.37 2.42 -15.50
N PHE A 594 -11.38 1.79 -14.85
CA PHE A 594 -11.57 0.56 -14.10
C PHE A 594 -12.58 0.75 -12.97
N TRP A 595 -12.44 1.81 -12.16
CA TRP A 595 -13.41 2.15 -11.12
C TRP A 595 -14.82 2.40 -11.69
N SER A 596 -14.91 3.20 -12.77
CA SER A 596 -16.20 3.52 -13.42
C SER A 596 -16.94 2.30 -13.97
N LEU A 597 -16.23 1.23 -14.32
CA LEU A 597 -16.81 -0.02 -14.85
C LEU A 597 -17.10 -1.07 -13.77
N GLN A 598 -16.72 -0.83 -12.51
CA GLN A 598 -17.11 -1.67 -11.38
C GLN A 598 -18.48 -1.31 -10.80
N GLN A 599 -18.93 -0.08 -11.03
CA GLN A 599 -20.27 0.35 -10.61
C GLN A 599 -21.35 -0.46 -11.33
N PRO A 600 -22.44 -0.87 -10.65
CA PRO A 600 -23.59 -1.44 -11.33
C PRO A 600 -24.12 -0.43 -12.35
N VAL A 601 -24.44 -0.90 -13.54
CA VAL A 601 -25.08 -0.06 -14.57
C VAL A 601 -26.50 0.23 -14.10
N ASP A 602 -26.81 1.48 -13.79
CA ASP A 602 -28.20 1.92 -13.68
C ASP A 602 -28.88 1.68 -15.03
N ASP A 603 -29.92 0.83 -15.06
CA ASP A 603 -30.62 0.38 -16.29
C ASP A 603 -31.33 1.53 -17.04
N THR A 604 -31.23 2.77 -16.55
CA THR A 604 -31.78 4.00 -17.13
C THR A 604 -31.10 4.44 -18.44
N GLU A 605 -29.90 3.94 -18.78
CA GLU A 605 -29.17 4.30 -20.02
C GLU A 605 -29.43 3.38 -21.23
N ARG A 606 -30.60 2.73 -21.31
CA ARG A 606 -31.06 2.11 -22.57
C ARG A 606 -31.59 3.18 -23.54
N LEU A 607 -30.68 3.77 -24.31
CA LEU A 607 -31.02 4.54 -25.52
C LEU A 607 -31.91 3.70 -26.45
N PRO A 608 -32.99 4.26 -27.03
CA PRO A 608 -33.83 3.54 -27.97
C PRO A 608 -33.07 3.24 -29.27
N SER A 609 -33.34 2.06 -29.84
CA SER A 609 -32.79 1.62 -31.13
C SER A 609 -33.07 2.64 -32.24
N PRO A 610 -32.13 2.88 -33.16
CA PRO A 610 -32.40 3.74 -34.31
C PRO A 610 -33.43 3.06 -35.22
N VAL A 611 -34.52 3.76 -35.53
CA VAL A 611 -35.53 3.32 -36.49
C VAL A 611 -35.18 3.89 -37.86
N ASP A 612 -35.07 3.03 -38.88
CA ASP A 612 -34.83 3.45 -40.26
C ASP A 612 -36.02 4.25 -40.83
N ALA A 613 -35.79 5.49 -41.26
CA ALA A 613 -36.61 6.17 -42.28
C ALA A 613 -35.83 7.31 -42.96
N SER A 614 -35.91 7.35 -44.30
CA SER A 614 -35.29 8.37 -45.17
C SER A 614 -36.04 9.72 -45.17
N PRO A 615 -35.45 10.83 -45.67
CA PRO A 615 -35.91 12.18 -45.34
C PRO A 615 -36.98 12.76 -46.29
N ALA A 616 -37.82 13.65 -45.76
CA ALA A 616 -38.68 14.53 -46.55
C ALA A 616 -38.82 15.94 -45.92
N THR A 617 -38.42 16.94 -46.70
CA THR A 617 -38.86 18.36 -46.75
C THR A 617 -39.70 18.97 -45.62
N SER A 618 -39.09 19.96 -44.94
CA SER A 618 -39.58 21.34 -44.69
C SER A 618 -41.09 21.65 -44.57
N ILE A 619 -41.46 22.35 -43.48
CA ILE A 619 -42.16 23.66 -43.52
C ILE A 619 -42.10 24.33 -42.13
N SER A 620 -42.15 25.67 -42.12
CA SER A 620 -42.16 26.57 -40.97
C SER A 620 -43.51 26.65 -40.24
N GLY A 621 -43.51 26.98 -38.95
CA GLY A 621 -44.70 27.36 -38.19
C GLY A 621 -44.32 27.84 -36.77
N GLU A 622 -44.92 28.96 -36.35
CA GLU A 622 -44.56 29.70 -35.12
C GLU A 622 -45.49 29.35 -33.93
N ASP A 623 -45.12 29.91 -32.77
CA ASP A 623 -45.97 30.38 -31.68
C ASP A 623 -46.43 29.52 -30.47
N GLU A 624 -46.06 30.08 -29.31
CA GLU A 624 -46.86 30.37 -28.11
C GLU A 624 -47.47 29.27 -27.20
N SER A 625 -46.76 29.10 -26.08
CA SER A 625 -47.24 29.50 -24.74
C SER A 625 -47.91 28.49 -23.76
N CYS A 626 -47.30 28.47 -22.57
CA CYS A 626 -47.90 28.59 -21.23
C CYS A 626 -48.73 27.47 -20.54
N SER A 627 -48.51 27.46 -19.23
CA SER A 627 -49.39 27.09 -18.12
C SER A 627 -49.28 25.68 -17.51
N SER A 628 -48.83 25.70 -16.25
CA SER A 628 -48.87 24.60 -15.29
C SER A 628 -50.29 24.32 -14.81
N LEU A 629 -50.56 23.08 -14.42
CA LEU A 629 -51.35 22.60 -13.26
C LEU A 629 -51.11 21.08 -13.21
N GLY A 630 -50.96 20.37 -12.09
CA GLY A 630 -51.37 20.67 -10.73
C GLY A 630 -52.51 19.71 -10.33
N GLY A 631 -52.19 18.56 -9.72
CA GLY A 631 -53.19 17.55 -9.35
C GLY A 631 -52.59 16.32 -8.67
N GLU A 632 -52.88 16.15 -7.39
CA GLU A 632 -52.53 14.99 -6.57
C GLU A 632 -53.62 13.89 -6.62
N ILE A 633 -53.36 12.82 -5.84
CA ILE A 633 -54.31 11.91 -5.16
C ILE A 633 -54.39 10.46 -5.69
N SER A 634 -53.82 9.60 -4.83
CA SER A 634 -53.98 8.17 -4.59
C SER A 634 -55.32 7.51 -4.95
N ASN A 635 -55.28 6.19 -5.19
CA ASN A 635 -56.19 5.26 -4.51
C ASN A 635 -55.65 3.80 -4.42
N LEU A 636 -56.21 3.07 -3.45
CA LEU A 636 -55.80 1.74 -2.95
C LEU A 636 -56.63 0.58 -3.58
N SER A 637 -56.35 -0.65 -3.11
CA SER A 637 -57.24 -1.85 -3.08
C SER A 637 -57.38 -2.66 -4.39
N ILE A 638 -57.61 -3.98 -4.40
CA ILE A 638 -57.68 -5.05 -3.35
C ILE A 638 -57.47 -6.44 -4.04
N ASP A 639 -57.14 -7.48 -3.25
CA ASP A 639 -57.29 -8.97 -3.34
C ASP A 639 -57.92 -9.67 -4.61
N ASP A 640 -57.89 -11.00 -4.87
CA ASP A 640 -57.54 -12.21 -4.10
C ASP A 640 -57.44 -13.48 -5.01
N THR A 641 -57.10 -14.66 -4.42
CA THR A 641 -57.32 -16.07 -4.88
C THR A 641 -56.53 -16.65 -6.08
N ALA A 642 -56.28 -17.96 -6.25
CA ALA A 642 -56.00 -19.17 -5.41
C ALA A 642 -56.41 -20.47 -6.16
N SER A 643 -55.87 -21.65 -5.77
CA SER A 643 -56.18 -23.04 -6.22
C SER A 643 -55.39 -23.56 -7.46
N ASP A 644 -54.51 -24.58 -7.39
CA ASP A 644 -54.70 -26.05 -7.19
C ASP A 644 -55.08 -26.81 -8.49
N THR A 645 -54.66 -28.05 -8.82
CA THR A 645 -53.88 -29.13 -8.14
C THR A 645 -53.27 -30.15 -9.14
N THR A 646 -52.40 -31.08 -8.66
CA THR A 646 -52.09 -32.47 -9.17
C THR A 646 -51.57 -32.67 -10.62
N GLN A 647 -50.36 -33.20 -10.88
CA GLN A 647 -49.81 -34.57 -10.69
C GLN A 647 -50.37 -35.68 -11.61
N VAL A 648 -49.47 -36.38 -12.33
CA VAL A 648 -49.20 -37.85 -12.29
C VAL A 648 -48.02 -38.19 -13.25
N GLU A 649 -47.30 -39.27 -12.93
CA GLU A 649 -46.00 -39.72 -13.49
C GLU A 649 -46.11 -40.52 -14.81
N ASN A 650 -44.99 -40.70 -15.54
CA ASN A 650 -44.52 -42.06 -15.87
C ASN A 650 -43.04 -42.15 -16.32
N ASP A 651 -42.44 -43.32 -16.06
CA ASP A 651 -41.06 -43.71 -16.36
C ASP A 651 -40.87 -44.29 -17.79
N GLY A 652 -39.61 -44.50 -18.24
CA GLY A 652 -39.34 -45.47 -19.31
C GLY A 652 -38.05 -45.32 -20.13
N SER A 653 -37.03 -46.13 -19.83
CA SER A 653 -35.76 -46.25 -20.59
C SER A 653 -35.73 -47.42 -21.59
N ASN A 654 -35.16 -47.26 -22.80
CA ASN A 654 -34.05 -48.09 -23.35
C ASN A 654 -33.68 -47.86 -24.84
N THR A 655 -32.43 -48.22 -25.14
CA THR A 655 -31.69 -48.35 -26.43
C THR A 655 -32.24 -49.46 -27.38
N PRO A 656 -31.79 -49.68 -28.66
CA PRO A 656 -30.37 -49.85 -29.07
C PRO A 656 -29.88 -49.67 -30.57
N LEU A 657 -28.53 -49.68 -30.72
CA LEU A 657 -27.66 -50.33 -31.75
C LEU A 657 -27.58 -49.93 -33.27
N GLY A 658 -26.32 -49.88 -33.77
CA GLY A 658 -25.87 -50.07 -35.19
C GLY A 658 -25.30 -48.81 -35.90
N GLY A 659 -24.23 -48.82 -36.72
CA GLY A 659 -23.19 -49.82 -37.08
C GLY A 659 -22.41 -49.44 -38.37
N GLY A 660 -21.10 -49.79 -38.49
CA GLY A 660 -20.21 -49.57 -39.68
C GLY A 660 -19.34 -48.30 -39.62
N ILE A 661 -18.00 -48.22 -39.82
CA ILE A 661 -16.91 -48.97 -40.53
C ILE A 661 -16.61 -48.49 -41.98
N GLY A 662 -15.35 -48.08 -42.22
CA GLY A 662 -14.74 -47.69 -43.51
C GLY A 662 -13.93 -46.37 -43.35
N VAL A 663 -12.59 -46.28 -43.22
CA VAL A 663 -11.38 -46.94 -43.78
C VAL A 663 -10.79 -46.23 -45.02
N GLU A 664 -9.52 -45.82 -44.87
CA GLU A 664 -8.48 -45.44 -45.87
C GLU A 664 -8.55 -44.13 -46.69
N GLY A 665 -7.37 -43.58 -46.98
CA GLY A 665 -7.14 -42.35 -47.74
C GLY A 665 -5.82 -41.63 -47.39
N GLU A 666 -4.68 -42.14 -47.86
CA GLU A 666 -3.33 -41.58 -47.61
C GLU A 666 -2.98 -40.33 -48.45
N GLY A 667 -1.92 -39.60 -48.05
CA GLY A 667 -0.87 -39.22 -49.03
C GLY A 667 -0.44 -37.74 -49.17
N GLY A 668 0.86 -37.48 -48.98
CA GLY A 668 1.62 -36.36 -49.58
C GLY A 668 1.55 -34.99 -48.86
N CYS A 669 2.56 -34.51 -48.11
CA CYS A 669 3.90 -34.05 -48.53
C CYS A 669 3.92 -32.95 -49.61
N ILE A 670 4.47 -31.75 -49.29
CA ILE A 670 5.77 -31.23 -49.80
C ILE A 670 6.01 -29.74 -49.42
N ALA A 671 7.15 -29.52 -48.75
CA ALA A 671 8.11 -28.40 -48.80
C ALA A 671 7.76 -26.88 -48.75
N VAL A 672 8.39 -26.23 -47.74
CA VAL A 672 9.36 -25.12 -47.86
C VAL A 672 9.02 -23.89 -48.71
N LYS A 673 8.83 -22.76 -48.03
CA LYS A 673 9.74 -21.60 -48.14
C LYS A 673 9.77 -20.78 -46.86
#